data_AF-A0A2E8A5C3-F1
#
_entry.id   AF-A0A2E8A5C3-F1
#
_cell.length_a   1.000
_cell.length_b   1.000
_cell.length_c   1.000
_cell.angle_alpha   90.00
_cell.angle_beta   90.00
_cell.angle_gamma   90.00
#
_symmetry.space_group_name_H-M   'P 1'
#
loop_
_entity.id
_entity.type
_entity.pdbx_description
1 polymer ?
#
loop_
_entity_poly.entity_id
_entity_poly.type
_entity_poly.pdbx_seq_one_letter_code
_entity_poly.pdbx_strand_id
1 'polypeptide(L)'
;MVERFEKNSLPVATSSRLPSLSLIFVLLASTLSGCTSPDDPSEDGPRGNLTIAYEIAPGLDSMEGNPQLLADHLSESTNYDVTVFTVNSEVAMIEALRFGNADIAMMDSGMAWIGWNQYGLESMGADQKSDGRTYYNAHAWVLDDSDMAVAHLDDDALTDPFALMSGKTSCHTGWLKSTGMMVPMGFLLGLGYANVIGDPNDIESLRGTIQEFFSENSSIPEPGTPYYGFDGAVKCLSDETGQIAFAKDNTIEGLCPSEVGAERAEWCLDSSRYVSLPSFAKVPSDTIMYNPDFMDPGKLEDITNALVAMGSSQDTSTLLSNVLNTRGIIPTNSSDHLGIYTPLVSNIPGISAYYTDDPSDGQQVTMTIDELRIAFESDDSVSGTNSDPQFLADFLSSELGVDVMIHHVDSERGKIDSLESGEAHIALMQPESSWLGWKQYGLSIMAAVQNHDETTTSFPQAWVRSDSSIAAAHLDDDPSTDPISLMEGSTSCHTGLLDSIGMLLPVGHLIGNGYVESSGPSEGIESLRGIVHGFFSNESSIPDQGSPYFGALGAIRCLSEGFGEVAFSTGGIVSESCDNDNSEDDEDWCLEIDQYVPISVFDPLPTTSVVYNPSTLDVRSRTAVLNALVSLNYDMYLENYSTAGGTYTGCYDISIHKVDEESPKGECGSEVLANVLDGSGIVRVTSQDHIGPFSDSIRHIPGIAEFIEENDWS
;
A
#
# COMPACT_ATOMS: atom_id res chain seq x y z
N MET A 1 16.24 -4.88 50.99
CA MET A 1 15.98 -3.86 52.03
C MET A 1 14.92 -2.96 51.43
N VAL A 2 13.61 -3.18 51.64
CA VAL A 2 12.85 -2.99 52.91
C VAL A 2 13.05 -1.54 53.36
N GLU A 3 12.09 -0.61 53.34
CA GLU A 3 10.66 -0.59 53.74
C GLU A 3 9.88 0.37 52.79
N ARG A 4 8.61 0.17 52.37
CA ARG A 4 7.33 0.06 53.11
C ARG A 4 7.03 1.26 54.03
N PHE A 5 6.09 2.14 53.65
CA PHE A 5 5.30 2.89 54.63
C PHE A 5 3.83 3.03 54.22
N GLU A 6 2.96 2.58 55.12
CA GLU A 6 1.51 2.57 54.95
C GLU A 6 0.85 3.88 55.42
N LYS A 7 -0.41 4.02 55.00
CA LYS A 7 -1.46 4.90 55.53
C LYS A 7 -1.34 5.16 57.03
N ASN A 8 -1.67 6.38 57.44
CA ASN A 8 -2.14 6.64 58.80
C ASN A 8 -3.47 7.39 58.78
N SER A 9 -4.30 7.14 59.79
CA SER A 9 -5.76 7.33 59.71
C SER A 9 -6.31 8.08 60.93
N LEU A 10 -7.53 8.63 60.78
CA LEU A 10 -8.48 9.02 61.86
C LEU A 10 -8.14 10.29 62.70
N PRO A 11 -9.10 10.88 63.46
CA PRO A 11 -10.54 10.54 63.58
C PRO A 11 -11.53 11.72 63.40
N VAL A 12 -12.80 11.34 63.35
CA VAL A 12 -14.03 12.16 63.42
C VAL A 12 -14.24 12.79 64.82
N ALA A 13 -14.89 13.97 64.88
CA ALA A 13 -15.60 14.44 66.08
C ALA A 13 -16.95 15.09 65.70
N THR A 14 -18.00 14.87 66.51
CA THR A 14 -19.41 15.11 66.13
C THR A 14 -20.19 15.98 67.12
N SER A 15 -21.08 16.82 66.57
CA SER A 15 -22.28 17.39 67.25
C SER A 15 -22.01 18.41 68.39
N SER A 16 -22.95 19.25 68.85
CA SER A 16 -24.39 19.42 68.58
C SER A 16 -24.86 20.84 69.00
N ARG A 17 -25.92 21.38 68.37
CA ARG A 17 -27.22 21.76 69.02
C ARG A 17 -28.13 22.61 68.12
N LEU A 18 -29.29 22.04 67.83
CA LEU A 18 -30.54 22.66 67.31
C LEU A 18 -31.28 23.44 68.44
N PRO A 19 -32.47 24.10 68.26
CA PRO A 19 -33.47 23.94 67.17
C PRO A 19 -34.18 25.22 66.63
N SER A 20 -35.19 24.98 65.76
CA SER A 20 -36.37 25.83 65.45
C SER A 20 -36.22 26.87 64.32
N LEU A 21 -37.18 27.09 63.40
CA LEU A 21 -38.53 26.50 63.22
C LEU A 21 -39.02 26.63 61.75
N SER A 22 -40.02 25.81 61.38
CA SER A 22 -41.03 26.04 60.31
C SER A 22 -40.67 25.93 58.82
N LEU A 23 -40.97 24.74 58.29
CA LEU A 23 -41.40 24.47 56.92
C LEU A 23 -42.90 24.80 56.75
N ILE A 24 -43.41 25.13 55.54
CA ILE A 24 -44.72 24.71 54.92
C ILE A 24 -45.19 25.61 53.76
N PHE A 25 -45.41 25.00 52.59
CA PHE A 25 -46.36 25.28 51.47
C PHE A 25 -46.56 26.70 50.90
N VAL A 26 -46.60 26.81 49.56
CA VAL A 26 -47.83 26.69 48.73
C VAL A 26 -47.46 26.55 47.23
N LEU A 27 -48.18 25.68 46.52
CA LEU A 27 -48.19 25.52 45.06
C LEU A 27 -49.54 26.02 44.50
N LEU A 28 -49.52 26.63 43.30
CA LEU A 28 -50.60 26.72 42.29
C LEU A 28 -52.04 27.13 42.71
N ALA A 29 -52.52 28.29 42.21
CA ALA A 29 -53.81 28.40 41.49
C ALA A 29 -54.12 29.82 40.94
N SER A 30 -53.94 29.99 39.61
CA SER A 30 -54.89 30.59 38.64
C SER A 30 -55.48 32.04 38.72
N THR A 31 -55.44 32.70 37.55
CA THR A 31 -56.42 33.63 36.92
C THR A 31 -56.30 35.17 37.00
N LEU A 32 -55.95 35.74 35.82
CA LEU A 32 -56.61 36.82 35.06
C LEU A 32 -56.85 38.23 35.65
N SER A 33 -56.01 39.17 35.20
CA SER A 33 -56.42 40.39 34.47
C SER A 33 -55.18 41.01 33.78
N GLY A 34 -55.19 41.56 32.56
CA GLY A 34 -56.28 41.75 31.60
C GLY A 34 -56.28 43.16 31.01
N CYS A 35 -55.46 43.45 29.99
CA CYS A 35 -55.47 44.72 29.24
C CYS A 35 -55.17 44.48 27.75
N THR A 36 -56.12 44.85 26.89
CA THR A 36 -56.09 44.93 25.42
C THR A 36 -55.56 46.31 24.96
N SER A 37 -55.13 46.61 23.73
CA SER A 37 -54.93 45.93 22.41
C SER A 37 -54.12 46.93 21.52
N PRO A 38 -53.78 46.70 20.22
CA PRO A 38 -54.23 45.66 19.27
C PRO A 38 -53.14 44.96 18.41
N ASP A 39 -53.49 43.74 17.98
CA ASP A 39 -53.25 43.09 16.68
C ASP A 39 -52.03 43.52 15.82
N ASP A 40 -50.99 42.67 15.83
CA ASP A 40 -49.96 42.57 14.78
C ASP A 40 -49.79 41.07 14.42
N PRO A 41 -49.89 40.63 13.15
CA PRO A 41 -50.08 39.21 12.83
C PRO A 41 -48.76 38.44 12.61
N SER A 42 -48.11 38.05 13.71
CA SER A 42 -47.22 36.87 13.75
C SER A 42 -47.05 36.34 15.19
N GLU A 43 -48.14 35.81 15.78
CA GLU A 43 -48.07 35.03 17.04
C GLU A 43 -47.61 33.58 16.76
N ASP A 44 -46.36 33.42 16.31
CA ASP A 44 -45.61 32.17 16.47
C ASP A 44 -44.18 32.57 16.85
N GLY A 45 -43.73 32.16 18.05
CA GLY A 45 -42.33 32.31 18.45
C GLY A 45 -41.43 31.37 17.65
N PRO A 46 -40.09 31.39 17.91
CA PRO A 46 -39.18 30.47 17.26
C PRO A 46 -39.64 29.02 17.43
N ARG A 47 -39.60 28.24 16.35
CA ARG A 47 -40.02 26.82 16.30
C ARG A 47 -39.14 25.91 17.17
N GLY A 48 -38.01 26.44 17.64
CA GLY A 48 -37.03 25.82 18.52
C GLY A 48 -35.72 26.60 18.46
N ASN A 49 -34.66 26.01 19.02
CA ASN A 49 -33.29 26.54 18.91
C ASN A 49 -32.49 25.73 17.88
N LEU A 50 -31.53 26.37 17.22
CA LEU A 50 -30.51 25.75 16.37
C LEU A 50 -29.13 26.25 16.81
N THR A 51 -28.18 25.34 17.01
CA THR A 51 -26.81 25.67 17.40
C THR A 51 -25.82 25.15 16.36
N ILE A 52 -25.09 26.05 15.72
CA ILE A 52 -24.10 25.75 14.68
C ILE A 52 -22.71 25.75 15.31
N ALA A 53 -22.01 24.62 15.31
CA ALA A 53 -20.59 24.61 15.69
C ALA A 53 -19.74 25.21 14.55
N TYR A 54 -18.80 26.08 14.90
CA TYR A 54 -17.94 26.77 13.93
C TYR A 54 -16.52 26.93 14.48
N GLU A 55 -15.50 26.61 13.69
CA GLU A 55 -14.09 26.70 14.10
C GLU A 55 -13.55 28.12 13.96
N ILE A 56 -12.80 28.59 14.96
CA ILE A 56 -12.10 29.87 14.88
C ILE A 56 -10.80 29.69 14.09
N ALA A 57 -10.89 29.79 12.76
CA ALA A 57 -9.72 29.80 11.89
C ALA A 57 -8.85 31.08 12.09
N PRO A 58 -7.51 30.97 12.17
CA PRO A 58 -6.64 32.14 12.27
C PRO A 58 -6.65 32.96 10.98
N GLY A 59 -7.12 34.21 11.06
CA GLY A 59 -7.22 35.13 9.92
C GLY A 59 -8.62 35.73 9.69
N LEU A 60 -9.64 35.31 10.46
CA LEU A 60 -11.02 35.82 10.41
C LEU A 60 -11.19 37.25 10.98
N ASP A 61 -10.36 38.21 10.55
CA ASP A 61 -10.51 39.64 10.84
C ASP A 61 -11.49 40.36 9.86
N SER A 62 -12.07 39.64 8.89
CA SER A 62 -13.02 40.20 7.93
C SER A 62 -14.46 40.18 8.47
N MET A 63 -15.18 41.29 8.30
CA MET A 63 -16.59 41.38 8.70
C MET A 63 -17.51 40.49 7.84
N GLU A 64 -17.06 40.08 6.65
CA GLU A 64 -17.84 39.35 5.65
C GLU A 64 -17.85 37.84 5.90
N GLY A 65 -16.83 37.28 6.55
CA GLY A 65 -16.75 35.86 6.94
C GLY A 65 -17.33 35.55 8.33
N ASN A 66 -18.13 36.46 8.90
CA ASN A 66 -18.68 36.28 10.24
C ASN A 66 -19.80 35.21 10.23
N PRO A 67 -19.67 34.08 10.97
CA PRO A 67 -20.67 33.02 10.99
C PRO A 67 -22.03 33.45 11.55
N GLN A 68 -22.10 34.56 12.29
CA GLN A 68 -23.38 35.13 12.72
C GLN A 68 -24.26 35.55 11.53
N LEU A 69 -23.67 35.93 10.38
CA LEU A 69 -24.45 36.28 9.18
C LEU A 69 -25.21 35.07 8.61
N LEU A 70 -24.61 33.88 8.68
CA LEU A 70 -25.25 32.63 8.31
C LEU A 70 -26.36 32.28 9.33
N ALA A 71 -26.09 32.44 10.62
CA ALA A 71 -27.08 32.22 11.68
C ALA A 71 -28.31 33.14 11.53
N ASP A 72 -28.09 34.44 11.32
CA ASP A 72 -29.15 35.44 11.12
C ASP A 72 -30.03 35.07 9.91
N HIS A 73 -29.41 34.68 8.78
CA HIS A 73 -30.14 34.28 7.57
C HIS A 73 -30.93 32.96 7.76
N LEU A 74 -30.33 31.97 8.43
CA LEU A 74 -31.03 30.72 8.76
C LEU A 74 -32.19 30.96 9.74
N SER A 75 -32.04 31.90 10.68
CA SER A 75 -33.12 32.27 11.60
C SER A 75 -34.31 32.89 10.86
N GLU A 76 -34.05 33.83 9.94
CA GLU A 76 -35.09 34.45 9.10
C GLU A 76 -35.77 33.43 8.16
N SER A 77 -35.03 32.50 7.56
CA SER A 77 -35.55 31.55 6.58
C SER A 77 -36.27 30.34 7.18
N THR A 78 -35.94 29.92 8.41
CA THR A 78 -36.49 28.71 9.04
C THR A 78 -37.43 28.96 10.24
N ASN A 79 -37.39 30.18 10.81
CA ASN A 79 -38.02 30.52 12.09
C ASN A 79 -37.50 29.69 13.29
N TYR A 80 -36.21 29.32 13.29
CA TYR A 80 -35.48 28.83 14.47
C TYR A 80 -34.66 29.95 15.12
N ASP A 81 -34.42 29.87 16.44
CA ASP A 81 -33.46 30.74 17.15
C ASP A 81 -32.05 30.18 16.92
N VAL A 82 -31.30 30.77 15.98
CA VAL A 82 -30.02 30.23 15.50
C VAL A 82 -28.84 30.91 16.20
N THR A 83 -27.97 30.10 16.81
CA THR A 83 -26.80 30.56 17.56
C THR A 83 -25.53 29.89 17.06
N VAL A 84 -24.38 30.57 17.20
CA VAL A 84 -23.07 30.04 16.84
C VAL A 84 -22.32 29.59 18.10
N PHE A 85 -21.87 28.33 18.10
CA PHE A 85 -21.00 27.76 19.12
C PHE A 85 -19.58 27.66 18.59
N THR A 86 -18.70 28.56 19.02
CA THR A 86 -17.33 28.63 18.52
C THR A 86 -16.42 27.59 19.18
N VAL A 87 -15.69 26.82 18.37
CA VAL A 87 -14.71 25.82 18.82
C VAL A 87 -13.31 26.12 18.26
N ASN A 88 -12.30 25.40 18.76
CA ASN A 88 -10.88 25.59 18.43
C ASN A 88 -10.26 24.43 17.62
N SER A 89 -11.08 23.47 17.18
CA SER A 89 -10.70 22.35 16.31
C SER A 89 -11.94 21.66 15.75
N GLU A 90 -11.80 20.96 14.62
CA GLU A 90 -12.85 20.06 14.10
C GLU A 90 -13.16 18.89 15.05
N VAL A 91 -12.16 18.39 15.81
CA VAL A 91 -12.36 17.40 16.89
C VAL A 91 -13.35 17.95 17.93
N ALA A 92 -13.24 19.23 18.31
CA ALA A 92 -14.18 19.87 19.22
C ALA A 92 -15.57 20.10 18.60
N MET A 93 -15.71 20.12 17.26
CA MET A 93 -17.04 20.07 16.61
C MET A 93 -17.69 18.71 16.80
N ILE A 94 -16.94 17.62 16.61
CA ILE A 94 -17.42 16.25 16.84
C ILE A 94 -17.91 16.12 18.28
N GLU A 95 -17.13 16.53 19.28
CA GLU A 95 -17.55 16.51 20.69
C GLU A 95 -18.78 17.41 20.95
N ALA A 96 -18.90 18.54 20.27
CA ALA A 96 -20.07 19.40 20.39
C ALA A 96 -21.35 18.71 19.89
N LEU A 97 -21.28 17.98 18.76
CA LEU A 97 -22.38 17.18 18.22
C LEU A 97 -22.68 15.95 19.09
N ARG A 98 -21.64 15.22 19.54
CA ARG A 98 -21.76 14.00 20.36
C ARG A 98 -22.42 14.23 21.71
N PHE A 99 -22.24 15.42 22.30
CA PHE A 99 -22.84 15.77 23.59
C PHE A 99 -24.03 16.73 23.49
N GLY A 100 -24.50 17.06 22.28
CA GLY A 100 -25.65 17.95 22.07
C GLY A 100 -25.41 19.40 22.47
N ASN A 101 -24.14 19.85 22.49
CA ASN A 101 -23.77 21.26 22.63
C ASN A 101 -23.94 22.03 21.30
N ALA A 102 -23.95 21.31 20.17
CA ALA A 102 -24.29 21.80 18.85
C ALA A 102 -25.25 20.82 18.15
N ASP A 103 -26.04 21.33 17.21
CA ASP A 103 -26.95 20.55 16.38
C ASP A 103 -26.32 20.16 15.03
N ILE A 104 -25.60 21.11 14.41
CA ILE A 104 -24.93 20.93 13.12
C ILE A 104 -23.51 21.51 13.15
N ALA A 105 -22.60 20.93 12.36
CA ALA A 105 -21.25 21.43 12.12
C ALA A 105 -20.82 21.14 10.68
N MET A 106 -20.12 22.06 10.01
CA MET A 106 -19.46 21.77 8.74
C MET A 106 -17.99 21.43 9.00
N MET A 107 -17.50 20.33 8.42
CA MET A 107 -16.13 19.84 8.62
C MET A 107 -15.58 19.15 7.35
N ASP A 108 -14.26 18.97 7.27
CA ASP A 108 -13.59 18.24 6.19
C ASP A 108 -14.10 16.78 6.11
N SER A 109 -14.08 16.25 4.89
CA SER A 109 -14.43 14.86 4.57
C SER A 109 -13.81 13.80 5.50
N GLY A 110 -12.56 13.98 5.95
CA GLY A 110 -11.89 13.07 6.89
C GLY A 110 -12.52 13.11 8.28
N MET A 111 -12.71 14.31 8.85
CA MET A 111 -13.34 14.50 10.17
C MET A 111 -14.80 14.06 10.16
N ALA A 112 -15.52 14.32 9.07
CA ALA A 112 -16.88 13.82 8.87
C ALA A 112 -16.94 12.28 8.85
N TRP A 113 -16.01 11.63 8.14
CA TRP A 113 -15.93 10.17 8.08
C TRP A 113 -15.66 9.54 9.45
N ILE A 114 -14.79 10.12 10.27
CA ILE A 114 -14.55 9.71 11.66
C ILE A 114 -15.82 9.88 12.50
N GLY A 115 -16.45 11.06 12.42
CA GLY A 115 -17.69 11.36 13.13
C GLY A 115 -18.79 10.34 12.86
N TRP A 116 -18.90 9.90 11.61
CA TRP A 116 -19.83 8.87 11.19
C TRP A 116 -19.45 7.47 11.71
N ASN A 117 -18.25 6.98 11.39
CA ASN A 117 -17.87 5.59 11.66
C ASN A 117 -17.62 5.29 13.15
N GLN A 118 -17.11 6.25 13.92
CA GLN A 118 -16.78 6.05 15.34
C GLN A 118 -17.90 6.50 16.29
N TYR A 119 -18.71 7.49 15.89
CA TYR A 119 -19.64 8.16 16.80
C TYR A 119 -21.09 8.22 16.31
N GLY A 120 -21.41 7.63 15.14
CA GLY A 120 -22.77 7.57 14.61
C GLY A 120 -23.35 8.93 14.22
N LEU A 121 -22.51 9.94 13.97
CA LEU A 121 -22.95 11.21 13.39
C LEU A 121 -23.37 10.99 11.93
N GLU A 122 -24.29 11.80 11.43
CA GLU A 122 -24.79 11.67 10.06
C GLU A 122 -24.62 12.98 9.27
N SER A 123 -24.39 12.87 7.98
CA SER A 123 -24.28 13.96 7.02
C SER A 123 -25.66 14.37 6.49
N MET A 124 -25.93 15.67 6.37
CA MET A 124 -27.17 16.21 5.77
C MET A 124 -26.95 16.92 4.42
N GLY A 125 -25.74 17.41 4.15
CA GLY A 125 -25.48 18.16 2.93
C GLY A 125 -24.01 18.47 2.69
N ALA A 126 -23.57 18.25 1.46
CA ALA A 126 -22.21 18.41 0.99
C ALA A 126 -21.98 19.74 0.26
N ASP A 127 -20.77 20.29 0.38
CA ASP A 127 -20.31 21.47 -0.36
C ASP A 127 -20.26 21.21 -1.88
N GLN A 128 -20.86 22.12 -2.66
CA GLN A 128 -20.79 22.17 -4.11
C GLN A 128 -19.64 23.06 -4.64
N LYS A 129 -18.70 22.42 -5.35
CA LYS A 129 -17.48 23.01 -5.92
C LYS A 129 -17.72 23.81 -7.22
N SER A 130 -16.64 24.40 -7.74
CA SER A 130 -16.46 25.15 -9.02
C SER A 130 -17.37 24.77 -10.20
N ASP A 131 -17.48 23.47 -10.39
CA ASP A 131 -18.01 22.78 -11.57
C ASP A 131 -19.35 22.07 -11.29
N GLY A 132 -19.86 22.18 -10.07
CA GLY A 132 -21.10 21.53 -9.62
C GLY A 132 -20.90 20.17 -8.93
N ARG A 133 -19.67 19.64 -8.87
CA ARG A 133 -19.36 18.40 -8.14
C ARG A 133 -19.38 18.61 -6.63
N THR A 134 -19.58 17.51 -5.90
CA THR A 134 -19.41 17.38 -4.44
C THR A 134 -18.17 16.55 -4.09
N TYR A 135 -17.18 16.53 -4.97
CA TYR A 135 -15.93 15.78 -4.78
C TYR A 135 -14.81 16.39 -5.61
N TYR A 136 -13.57 16.08 -5.24
CA TYR A 136 -12.36 16.27 -6.04
C TYR A 136 -11.83 14.91 -6.49
N ASN A 137 -11.02 14.86 -7.54
CA ASN A 137 -10.24 13.65 -7.82
C ASN A 137 -8.85 13.79 -7.18
N ALA A 138 -8.38 12.76 -6.48
CA ALA A 138 -7.02 12.70 -5.96
C ALA A 138 -6.08 12.13 -7.02
N HIS A 139 -5.06 12.89 -7.41
CA HIS A 139 -4.07 12.49 -8.40
C HIS A 139 -2.66 12.56 -7.84
N ALA A 140 -1.81 11.67 -8.33
CA ALA A 140 -0.38 11.90 -8.38
C ALA A 140 -0.07 12.71 -9.64
N TRP A 141 0.65 13.81 -9.46
CA TRP A 141 1.21 14.61 -10.54
C TRP A 141 2.70 14.33 -10.64
N VAL A 142 3.17 14.11 -11.86
CA VAL A 142 4.58 13.83 -12.18
C VAL A 142 5.02 14.71 -13.36
N LEU A 143 6.31 14.72 -13.69
CA LEU A 143 6.81 15.41 -14.89
C LEU A 143 6.62 14.54 -16.15
N ASP A 144 6.39 15.17 -17.29
CA ASP A 144 6.18 14.55 -18.61
C ASP A 144 7.34 13.67 -19.12
N ASP A 145 8.55 13.90 -18.61
CA ASP A 145 9.77 13.13 -18.88
C ASP A 145 10.10 12.09 -17.78
N SER A 146 9.20 11.89 -16.80
CA SER A 146 9.34 10.81 -15.81
C SER A 146 8.96 9.44 -16.39
N ASP A 147 9.58 8.40 -15.87
CA ASP A 147 9.23 7.01 -16.14
C ASP A 147 7.77 6.68 -15.81
N MET A 148 7.23 7.24 -14.72
CA MET A 148 5.81 7.17 -14.37
C MET A 148 4.90 7.81 -15.43
N ALA A 149 5.30 8.93 -16.04
CA ALA A 149 4.54 9.54 -17.14
C ALA A 149 4.62 8.71 -18.42
N VAL A 150 5.79 8.15 -18.73
CA VAL A 150 5.98 7.26 -19.88
C VAL A 150 5.11 6.00 -19.74
N ALA A 151 5.17 5.32 -18.60
CA ALA A 151 4.34 4.15 -18.27
C ALA A 151 2.83 4.44 -18.21
N HIS A 152 2.42 5.69 -18.01
CA HIS A 152 1.01 6.06 -18.11
C HIS A 152 0.54 6.26 -19.56
N LEU A 153 1.47 6.49 -20.49
CA LEU A 153 1.20 6.99 -21.84
C LEU A 153 1.68 6.06 -22.97
N ASP A 154 2.18 4.85 -22.64
CA ASP A 154 2.70 3.88 -23.60
C ASP A 154 1.65 2.88 -24.14
N ASP A 155 0.44 2.88 -23.58
CA ASP A 155 -0.65 1.93 -23.86
C ASP A 155 -0.26 0.44 -23.62
N ASP A 156 0.77 0.15 -22.81
CA ASP A 156 1.15 -1.20 -22.38
C ASP A 156 0.36 -1.61 -21.12
N ALA A 157 -0.12 -2.85 -21.08
CA ALA A 157 -0.84 -3.41 -19.93
C ALA A 157 0.12 -4.01 -18.87
N LEU A 158 1.39 -4.22 -19.22
CA LEU A 158 2.43 -4.74 -18.33
C LEU A 158 3.16 -3.62 -17.58
N THR A 159 3.01 -2.36 -18.00
CA THR A 159 3.51 -1.19 -17.28
C THR A 159 2.47 -0.67 -16.28
N ASP A 160 2.96 -0.10 -15.18
CA ASP A 160 2.12 0.45 -14.13
C ASP A 160 2.80 1.68 -13.52
N PRO A 161 2.23 2.89 -13.69
CA PRO A 161 2.85 4.11 -13.19
C PRO A 161 2.81 4.23 -11.66
N PHE A 162 1.98 3.45 -10.95
CA PHE A 162 1.97 3.40 -9.49
C PHE A 162 3.06 2.46 -8.95
N ALA A 163 3.36 1.36 -9.66
CA ALA A 163 4.48 0.49 -9.35
C ALA A 163 5.81 1.23 -9.40
N LEU A 164 5.99 2.12 -10.38
CA LEU A 164 7.18 2.96 -10.53
C LEU A 164 7.31 4.06 -9.46
N MET A 165 6.40 4.15 -8.48
CA MET A 165 6.55 5.08 -7.35
C MET A 165 7.53 4.58 -6.27
N SER A 166 7.86 3.27 -6.24
CA SER A 166 8.85 2.72 -5.31
C SER A 166 10.20 3.44 -5.50
N GLY A 167 10.84 3.83 -4.39
CA GLY A 167 12.13 4.53 -4.39
C GLY A 167 12.11 6.00 -4.88
N LYS A 168 10.95 6.55 -5.27
CA LYS A 168 10.81 7.94 -5.74
C LYS A 168 10.57 8.90 -4.57
N THR A 169 11.10 10.12 -4.64
CA THR A 169 10.81 11.14 -3.61
C THR A 169 9.43 11.77 -3.82
N SER A 170 8.56 11.71 -2.82
CA SER A 170 7.19 12.25 -2.92
C SER A 170 6.98 13.59 -2.21
N CYS A 171 5.96 14.34 -2.64
CA CYS A 171 5.56 15.64 -2.11
C CYS A 171 4.09 15.56 -1.65
N HIS A 172 3.87 15.46 -0.32
CA HIS A 172 2.54 15.47 0.28
C HIS A 172 2.08 16.90 0.62
N THR A 173 0.77 17.13 0.73
CA THR A 173 0.24 18.46 1.14
C THR A 173 0.32 18.71 2.65
N GLY A 174 0.54 17.66 3.45
CA GLY A 174 0.67 17.72 4.90
C GLY A 174 0.29 16.39 5.58
N TRP A 175 0.70 16.23 6.84
CA TRP A 175 0.38 15.04 7.64
C TRP A 175 -1.14 14.81 7.73
N LEU A 176 -1.57 13.58 7.45
CA LEU A 176 -2.95 13.10 7.45
C LEU A 176 -3.95 13.96 6.64
N LYS A 177 -3.48 14.70 5.63
CA LYS A 177 -4.38 15.42 4.72
C LYS A 177 -5.05 14.47 3.73
N SER A 178 -6.37 14.60 3.65
CA SER A 178 -7.33 13.89 2.79
C SER A 178 -6.78 13.55 1.39
N THR A 179 -6.70 14.52 0.47
CA THR A 179 -6.20 14.30 -0.91
C THR A 179 -4.69 14.02 -0.98
N GLY A 180 -3.89 14.61 -0.10
CA GLY A 180 -2.42 14.64 -0.22
C GLY A 180 -1.68 13.52 0.51
N MET A 181 -2.36 12.72 1.32
CA MET A 181 -1.75 11.64 2.10
C MET A 181 -2.71 10.47 2.32
N MET A 182 -3.87 10.68 2.97
CA MET A 182 -4.73 9.55 3.37
C MET A 182 -5.27 8.76 2.17
N VAL A 183 -5.66 9.44 1.09
CA VAL A 183 -6.15 8.78 -0.13
C VAL A 183 -5.05 8.09 -0.94
N PRO A 184 -3.91 8.74 -1.29
CA PRO A 184 -2.84 8.04 -2.01
C PRO A 184 -2.24 6.90 -1.18
N MET A 185 -1.99 7.08 0.12
CA MET A 185 -1.48 5.98 0.96
C MET A 185 -2.52 4.88 1.17
N GLY A 186 -3.80 5.24 1.34
CA GLY A 186 -4.88 4.26 1.47
C GLY A 186 -5.08 3.41 0.20
N PHE A 187 -4.81 3.99 -0.98
CA PHE A 187 -4.77 3.28 -2.25
C PHE A 187 -3.54 2.38 -2.38
N LEU A 188 -2.33 2.93 -2.15
CA LEU A 188 -1.06 2.20 -2.30
C LEU A 188 -0.97 1.02 -1.32
N LEU A 189 -1.37 1.24 -0.07
CA LEU A 189 -1.52 0.18 0.91
C LEU A 189 -2.66 -0.76 0.51
N GLY A 190 -3.85 -0.25 0.21
CA GLY A 190 -5.00 -1.09 -0.18
C GLY A 190 -4.67 -2.11 -1.26
N LEU A 191 -4.01 -1.68 -2.33
CA LEU A 191 -3.67 -2.49 -3.50
C LEU A 191 -2.31 -3.18 -3.44
N GLY A 192 -1.59 -3.14 -2.31
CA GLY A 192 -0.40 -3.96 -2.09
C GLY A 192 0.92 -3.41 -2.65
N TYR A 193 0.96 -2.17 -3.13
CA TYR A 193 2.19 -1.49 -3.55
C TYR A 193 3.19 -1.29 -2.41
N ALA A 194 2.69 -1.15 -1.19
CA ALA A 194 3.50 -0.95 0.01
C ALA A 194 3.07 -1.87 1.15
N ASN A 195 4.05 -2.27 1.96
CA ASN A 195 3.83 -2.97 3.23
C ASN A 195 3.87 -1.98 4.39
N VAL A 196 3.06 -2.20 5.43
CA VAL A 196 3.08 -1.37 6.65
C VAL A 196 4.38 -1.64 7.42
N ILE A 197 5.11 -0.57 7.73
CA ILE A 197 6.33 -0.61 8.53
C ILE A 197 6.03 -0.13 9.96
N GLY A 198 5.95 -1.07 10.89
CA GLY A 198 5.66 -0.82 12.31
C GLY A 198 4.44 -1.60 12.82
N ASP A 199 3.81 -1.10 13.87
CA ASP A 199 2.54 -1.64 14.38
C ASP A 199 1.38 -1.14 13.49
N PRO A 200 0.57 -2.00 12.85
CA PRO A 200 -0.56 -1.57 12.04
C PRO A 200 -1.70 -0.91 12.84
N ASN A 201 -1.64 -0.92 14.18
CA ASN A 201 -2.55 -0.17 15.06
C ASN A 201 -1.98 1.21 15.49
N ASP A 202 -0.73 1.54 15.14
CA ASP A 202 -0.11 2.85 15.40
C ASP A 202 -0.08 3.71 14.12
N ILE A 203 -0.49 4.97 14.25
CA ILE A 203 -0.49 5.95 13.16
C ILE A 203 0.93 6.39 12.77
N GLU A 204 1.88 6.35 13.71
CA GLU A 204 3.26 6.76 13.44
C GLU A 204 3.95 5.78 12.48
N SER A 205 3.48 4.52 12.40
CA SER A 205 3.88 3.53 11.39
C SER A 205 3.66 4.04 9.96
N LEU A 206 2.68 4.92 9.72
CA LEU A 206 2.47 5.52 8.40
C LEU A 206 3.69 6.34 7.95
N ARG A 207 4.40 7.01 8.87
CA ARG A 207 5.59 7.81 8.52
C ARG A 207 6.75 6.92 8.08
N GLY A 208 7.01 5.83 8.80
CA GLY A 208 8.01 4.84 8.40
C GLY A 208 7.65 4.18 7.06
N THR A 209 6.36 3.84 6.89
CA THR A 209 5.82 3.27 5.65
C THR A 209 6.01 4.18 4.43
N ILE A 210 5.77 5.49 4.57
CA ILE A 210 6.05 6.48 3.51
C ILE A 210 7.54 6.55 3.19
N GLN A 211 8.40 6.55 4.21
CA GLN A 211 9.84 6.70 4.02
C GLN A 211 10.49 5.47 3.37
N GLU A 212 9.99 4.27 3.69
CA GLU A 212 10.44 3.01 3.09
C GLU A 212 10.00 2.88 1.63
N PHE A 213 8.70 3.07 1.33
CA PHE A 213 8.18 2.90 -0.03
C PHE A 213 8.66 3.99 -1.00
N PHE A 214 8.67 5.25 -0.57
CA PHE A 214 9.09 6.37 -1.41
C PHE A 214 10.58 6.69 -1.23
N SER A 215 10.90 7.40 -0.16
CA SER A 215 12.26 7.84 0.16
C SER A 215 12.25 8.53 1.52
N GLU A 216 13.34 8.42 2.28
CA GLU A 216 13.59 9.24 3.47
C GLU A 216 13.46 10.76 3.22
N ASN A 217 13.70 11.21 1.98
CA ASN A 217 13.61 12.62 1.57
C ASN A 217 12.18 13.11 1.29
N SER A 218 11.18 12.23 1.36
CA SER A 218 9.79 12.55 1.00
C SER A 218 9.21 13.66 1.87
N SER A 219 8.60 14.66 1.24
CA SER A 219 8.12 15.86 1.91
C SER A 219 6.78 15.60 2.60
N ILE A 220 6.81 15.48 3.93
CA ILE A 220 5.64 15.55 4.81
C ILE A 220 5.68 16.91 5.52
N PRO A 221 5.08 17.97 4.93
CA PRO A 221 5.27 19.34 5.39
C PRO A 221 4.38 19.70 6.59
N GLU A 222 4.93 20.55 7.46
CA GLU A 222 4.20 21.18 8.57
C GLU A 222 3.63 22.55 8.15
N PRO A 223 2.53 23.03 8.77
CA PRO A 223 1.96 24.35 8.48
C PRO A 223 2.99 25.49 8.55
N GLY A 224 3.04 26.32 7.50
CA GLY A 224 3.98 27.44 7.39
C GLY A 224 5.34 27.07 6.79
N THR A 225 5.58 25.81 6.41
CA THR A 225 6.75 25.43 5.58
C THR A 225 6.50 25.72 4.09
N PRO A 226 7.55 25.89 3.25
CA PRO A 226 7.39 26.27 1.84
C PRO A 226 6.68 25.26 0.93
N TYR A 227 6.56 24.00 1.38
CA TYR A 227 5.91 22.91 0.64
C TYR A 227 4.59 22.44 1.27
N TYR A 228 4.08 23.13 2.30
CA TYR A 228 2.76 22.85 2.87
C TYR A 228 1.62 23.23 1.90
N GLY A 229 0.55 22.45 1.89
CA GLY A 229 -0.63 22.72 1.06
C GLY A 229 -0.54 22.17 -0.37
N PHE A 230 -1.56 22.45 -1.17
CA PHE A 230 -1.63 22.02 -2.58
C PHE A 230 -0.62 22.78 -3.46
N ASP A 231 -0.46 24.06 -3.19
CA ASP A 231 0.55 24.92 -3.79
C ASP A 231 1.96 24.49 -3.39
N GLY A 232 2.18 24.20 -2.12
CA GLY A 232 3.45 23.68 -1.64
C GLY A 232 3.85 22.32 -2.24
N ALA A 233 2.91 21.38 -2.37
CA ALA A 233 3.18 20.06 -2.95
C ALA A 233 3.54 20.16 -4.46
N VAL A 234 2.79 20.95 -5.24
CA VAL A 234 3.12 21.16 -6.66
C VAL A 234 4.41 21.96 -6.82
N LYS A 235 4.71 22.89 -5.90
CA LYS A 235 6.00 23.58 -5.87
C LYS A 235 7.15 22.62 -5.61
N CYS A 236 7.02 21.68 -4.69
CA CYS A 236 8.04 20.66 -4.40
C CYS A 236 8.42 19.82 -5.64
N LEU A 237 7.44 19.52 -6.51
CA LEU A 237 7.66 18.90 -7.83
C LEU A 237 8.30 19.89 -8.83
N SER A 238 7.88 21.15 -8.82
CA SER A 238 8.37 22.19 -9.75
C SER A 238 9.81 22.62 -9.47
N ASP A 239 10.22 22.60 -8.20
CA ASP A 239 11.57 22.83 -7.71
C ASP A 239 12.45 21.55 -7.84
N GLU A 240 11.95 20.50 -8.51
CA GLU A 240 12.60 19.17 -8.70
C GLU A 240 13.11 18.54 -7.39
N THR A 241 12.50 18.91 -6.24
CA THR A 241 12.85 18.37 -4.92
C THR A 241 12.19 17.01 -4.67
N GLY A 242 11.02 16.79 -5.26
CA GLY A 242 10.39 15.47 -5.38
C GLY A 242 9.96 15.21 -6.81
N GLN A 243 9.66 13.95 -7.10
CA GLN A 243 9.29 13.42 -8.42
C GLN A 243 7.78 13.21 -8.56
N ILE A 244 7.04 13.23 -7.45
CA ILE A 244 5.60 13.00 -7.36
C ILE A 244 4.98 14.06 -6.45
N ALA A 245 3.89 14.72 -6.88
CA ALA A 245 3.08 15.58 -6.01
C ALA A 245 1.64 15.09 -5.89
N PHE A 246 1.16 14.88 -4.66
CA PHE A 246 -0.22 14.46 -4.41
C PHE A 246 -1.16 15.67 -4.31
N ALA A 247 -2.03 15.85 -5.29
CA ALA A 247 -2.88 17.03 -5.37
C ALA A 247 -4.25 16.76 -6.04
N LYS A 248 -5.12 17.77 -6.06
CA LYS A 248 -6.43 17.73 -6.73
C LYS A 248 -6.27 17.86 -8.25
N ASP A 249 -7.25 17.36 -8.99
CA ASP A 249 -7.36 17.50 -10.46
C ASP A 249 -7.28 18.95 -10.96
N ASN A 250 -7.85 19.91 -10.24
CA ASN A 250 -7.84 21.33 -10.64
C ASN A 250 -6.62 22.13 -10.14
N THR A 251 -5.62 21.49 -9.52
CA THR A 251 -4.51 22.21 -8.87
C THR A 251 -3.59 22.90 -9.88
N ILE A 252 -3.22 22.21 -10.96
CA ILE A 252 -2.33 22.77 -11.99
C ILE A 252 -3.03 23.89 -12.77
N GLU A 253 -4.32 23.71 -13.11
CA GLU A 253 -5.12 24.75 -13.79
C GLU A 253 -5.21 26.04 -12.94
N GLY A 254 -5.40 25.91 -11.63
CA GLY A 254 -5.53 27.05 -10.71
C GLY A 254 -4.22 27.78 -10.37
N LEU A 255 -3.08 27.06 -10.30
CA LEU A 255 -1.79 27.65 -9.88
C LEU A 255 -0.86 27.98 -11.04
N CYS A 256 -0.87 27.12 -12.06
CA CYS A 256 0.01 27.14 -13.22
C CYS A 256 -0.79 27.20 -14.53
N PRO A 257 -1.73 28.16 -14.70
CA PRO A 257 -2.52 28.27 -15.93
C PRO A 257 -1.64 28.57 -17.15
N SER A 258 -2.10 28.13 -18.32
CA SER A 258 -1.48 28.39 -19.63
C SER A 258 -2.05 29.64 -20.33
N GLU A 259 -3.10 30.25 -19.79
CA GLU A 259 -3.76 31.42 -20.37
C GLU A 259 -2.92 32.71 -20.22
N VAL A 260 -2.79 33.46 -21.32
CA VAL A 260 -1.99 34.69 -21.36
C VAL A 260 -2.66 35.80 -20.54
N GLY A 261 -2.04 36.13 -19.40
CA GLY A 261 -2.49 37.18 -18.50
C GLY A 261 -3.30 36.69 -17.29
N ALA A 262 -3.46 35.37 -17.12
CA ALA A 262 -3.88 34.80 -15.85
C ALA A 262 -2.80 35.01 -14.77
N GLU A 263 -3.22 35.08 -13.51
CA GLU A 263 -2.30 35.07 -12.37
C GLU A 263 -1.73 33.66 -12.20
N ARG A 264 -0.42 33.56 -11.98
CA ARG A 264 0.35 32.32 -12.03
C ARG A 264 1.51 32.40 -11.05
N ALA A 265 1.78 31.32 -10.32
CA ALA A 265 2.88 31.30 -9.37
C ALA A 265 4.25 31.37 -10.08
N GLU A 266 5.19 32.15 -9.53
CA GLU A 266 6.49 32.43 -10.16
C GLU A 266 7.37 31.18 -10.36
N TRP A 267 7.12 30.12 -9.61
CA TRP A 267 7.85 28.85 -9.62
C TRP A 267 7.25 27.78 -10.56
N CYS A 268 6.11 28.04 -11.21
CA CYS A 268 5.45 27.06 -12.09
C CYS A 268 6.25 26.77 -13.38
N LEU A 269 6.56 25.50 -13.64
CA LEU A 269 6.96 24.96 -14.95
C LEU A 269 5.81 25.08 -15.97
N ASP A 270 6.10 25.02 -17.27
CA ASP A 270 5.03 25.06 -18.29
C ASP A 270 3.93 24.04 -17.99
N SER A 271 2.67 24.40 -18.19
CA SER A 271 1.53 23.56 -17.84
C SER A 271 1.56 22.19 -18.53
N SER A 272 2.22 22.07 -19.69
CA SER A 272 2.40 20.78 -20.38
C SER A 272 3.40 19.84 -19.70
N ARG A 273 4.25 20.34 -18.78
CA ARG A 273 5.23 19.52 -18.05
C ARG A 273 4.57 18.65 -16.99
N TYR A 274 3.37 18.99 -16.51
CA TYR A 274 2.71 18.25 -15.44
C TYR A 274 1.74 17.22 -16.02
N VAL A 275 2.00 15.95 -15.77
CA VAL A 275 1.11 14.83 -16.12
C VAL A 275 0.39 14.35 -14.88
N SER A 276 -0.94 14.33 -14.91
CA SER A 276 -1.76 13.66 -13.90
C SER A 276 -1.83 12.17 -14.22
N LEU A 277 -1.35 11.33 -13.31
CA LEU A 277 -1.59 9.89 -13.35
C LEU A 277 -3.08 9.58 -13.07
N PRO A 278 -3.57 8.34 -13.26
CA PRO A 278 -4.96 8.00 -12.99
C PRO A 278 -5.39 8.40 -11.56
N SER A 279 -6.66 8.77 -11.41
CA SER A 279 -7.18 9.21 -10.10
C SER A 279 -7.21 8.04 -9.12
N PHE A 280 -6.54 8.18 -7.96
CA PHE A 280 -6.62 7.22 -6.86
C PHE A 280 -8.06 6.98 -6.42
N ALA A 281 -8.80 8.07 -6.18
CA ALA A 281 -10.20 8.03 -5.81
C ALA A 281 -10.86 9.42 -5.90
N LYS A 282 -12.19 9.42 -5.80
CA LYS A 282 -12.97 10.62 -5.53
C LYS A 282 -12.89 10.95 -4.04
N VAL A 283 -12.41 12.14 -3.73
CA VAL A 283 -12.38 12.70 -2.38
C VAL A 283 -13.67 13.49 -2.16
N PRO A 284 -14.53 13.09 -1.20
CA PRO A 284 -15.74 13.84 -0.89
C PRO A 284 -15.42 15.29 -0.55
N SER A 285 -16.34 16.19 -0.85
CA SER A 285 -16.26 17.54 -0.30
C SER A 285 -16.54 17.55 1.20
N ASP A 286 -16.08 18.63 1.84
CA ASP A 286 -16.54 19.15 3.12
C ASP A 286 -18.08 18.97 3.26
N THR A 287 -18.54 18.53 4.43
CA THR A 287 -19.97 18.21 4.64
C THR A 287 -20.49 18.69 5.99
N ILE A 288 -21.80 18.90 6.04
CA ILE A 288 -22.54 19.32 7.23
C ILE A 288 -23.01 18.07 7.96
N MET A 289 -22.45 17.85 9.15
CA MET A 289 -22.74 16.74 10.04
C MET A 289 -23.70 17.15 11.15
N TYR A 290 -24.51 16.20 11.62
CA TYR A 290 -25.42 16.32 12.76
C TYR A 290 -25.41 15.03 13.59
N ASN A 291 -25.99 15.07 14.79
CA ASN A 291 -26.19 13.86 15.61
C ASN A 291 -27.65 13.36 15.50
N PRO A 292 -27.91 12.14 14.99
CA PRO A 292 -29.27 11.63 14.82
C PRO A 292 -30.01 11.38 16.15
N ASP A 293 -29.31 11.24 17.29
CA ASP A 293 -29.95 11.09 18.61
C ASP A 293 -30.53 12.41 19.15
N PHE A 294 -30.06 13.56 18.64
CA PHE A 294 -30.49 14.89 19.10
C PHE A 294 -31.27 15.69 18.04
N MET A 295 -31.17 15.33 16.76
CA MET A 295 -31.81 16.05 15.67
C MET A 295 -33.24 15.55 15.40
N ASP A 296 -34.23 16.43 15.53
CA ASP A 296 -35.61 16.15 15.10
C ASP A 296 -35.70 16.06 13.56
N PRO A 297 -36.40 15.04 12.99
CA PRO A 297 -36.49 14.89 11.53
C PRO A 297 -37.13 16.07 10.78
N GLY A 298 -38.08 16.78 11.39
CA GLY A 298 -38.68 17.97 10.79
C GLY A 298 -37.72 19.16 10.81
N LYS A 299 -36.99 19.34 11.92
CA LYS A 299 -35.89 20.31 12.03
C LYS A 299 -34.79 20.03 11.00
N LEU A 300 -34.41 18.76 10.81
CA LEU A 300 -33.44 18.33 9.80
C LEU A 300 -33.88 18.73 8.37
N GLU A 301 -35.13 18.40 8.00
CA GLU A 301 -35.69 18.71 6.67
C GLU A 301 -35.76 20.23 6.44
N ASP A 302 -36.25 21.01 7.40
CA ASP A 302 -36.37 22.46 7.30
C ASP A 302 -34.99 23.14 7.13
N ILE A 303 -33.97 22.71 7.89
CA ILE A 303 -32.61 23.27 7.80
C ILE A 303 -31.93 22.86 6.50
N THR A 304 -32.05 21.59 6.08
CA THR A 304 -31.48 21.10 4.81
C THR A 304 -32.02 21.91 3.64
N ASN A 305 -33.36 22.08 3.58
CA ASN A 305 -34.00 22.84 2.52
C ASN A 305 -33.56 24.31 2.50
N ALA A 306 -33.37 24.95 3.66
CA ALA A 306 -32.87 26.32 3.74
C ALA A 306 -31.43 26.45 3.20
N LEU A 307 -30.51 25.58 3.64
CA LEU A 307 -29.11 25.57 3.19
C LEU A 307 -28.98 25.30 1.67
N VAL A 308 -29.77 24.37 1.13
CA VAL A 308 -29.81 24.08 -0.31
C VAL A 308 -30.38 25.27 -1.10
N ALA A 309 -31.42 25.93 -0.58
CA ALA A 309 -32.01 27.11 -1.22
C ALA A 309 -31.03 28.30 -1.32
N MET A 310 -30.09 28.44 -0.36
CA MET A 310 -29.06 29.49 -0.39
C MET A 310 -28.16 29.42 -1.63
N GLY A 311 -27.96 28.25 -2.23
CA GLY A 311 -27.22 28.13 -3.50
C GLY A 311 -27.94 28.69 -4.73
N SER A 312 -29.25 29.02 -4.62
CA SER A 312 -30.08 29.43 -5.76
C SER A 312 -30.09 30.93 -6.05
N SER A 313 -29.54 31.77 -5.17
CA SER A 313 -29.50 33.24 -5.34
C SER A 313 -28.06 33.76 -5.23
N GLN A 314 -27.74 34.81 -6.00
CA GLN A 314 -26.40 35.38 -6.03
C GLN A 314 -25.95 35.89 -4.65
N ASP A 315 -26.84 36.56 -3.93
CA ASP A 315 -26.52 37.18 -2.63
C ASP A 315 -26.30 36.12 -1.54
N THR A 316 -27.15 35.09 -1.50
CA THR A 316 -27.03 33.98 -0.53
C THR A 316 -25.89 33.01 -0.87
N SER A 317 -25.57 32.82 -2.15
CA SER A 317 -24.40 32.06 -2.60
C SER A 317 -23.10 32.80 -2.23
N THR A 318 -23.07 34.14 -2.30
CA THR A 318 -21.94 34.94 -1.78
C THR A 318 -21.82 34.83 -0.26
N LEU A 319 -22.92 34.79 0.49
CA LEU A 319 -22.89 34.53 1.93
C LEU A 319 -22.29 33.15 2.26
N LEU A 320 -22.73 32.09 1.57
CA LEU A 320 -22.13 30.75 1.69
C LEU A 320 -20.63 30.78 1.34
N SER A 321 -20.25 31.50 0.29
CA SER A 321 -18.84 31.57 -0.14
C SER A 321 -17.95 32.29 0.87
N ASN A 322 -18.48 33.28 1.58
CA ASN A 322 -17.72 34.04 2.56
C ASN A 322 -17.62 33.35 3.92
N VAL A 323 -18.64 32.59 4.33
CA VAL A 323 -18.70 31.94 5.66
C VAL A 323 -18.25 30.47 5.62
N LEU A 324 -18.58 29.74 4.56
CA LEU A 324 -18.37 28.29 4.43
C LEU A 324 -17.49 27.91 3.23
N ASN A 325 -16.93 28.88 2.52
CA ASN A 325 -16.09 28.67 1.32
C ASN A 325 -16.76 27.82 0.21
N THR A 326 -18.09 27.83 0.15
CA THR A 326 -18.90 27.05 -0.80
C THR A 326 -19.88 27.94 -1.57
N ARG A 327 -20.24 27.55 -2.80
CA ARG A 327 -21.28 28.27 -3.56
C ARG A 327 -22.70 27.78 -3.29
N GLY A 328 -22.85 26.59 -2.70
CA GLY A 328 -24.13 25.93 -2.52
C GLY A 328 -23.98 24.58 -1.83
N ILE A 329 -25.02 24.12 -1.15
CA ILE A 329 -25.07 22.82 -0.50
C ILE A 329 -25.93 21.87 -1.34
N ILE A 330 -25.48 20.62 -1.50
CA ILE A 330 -26.24 19.53 -2.13
C ILE A 330 -26.68 18.56 -1.04
N PRO A 331 -27.98 18.21 -0.93
CA PRO A 331 -28.46 17.31 0.10
C PRO A 331 -27.90 15.90 -0.13
N THR A 332 -27.45 15.25 0.94
CA THR A 332 -26.84 13.91 0.88
C THR A 332 -26.93 13.20 2.24
N ASN A 333 -26.48 11.95 2.32
CA ASN A 333 -26.28 11.21 3.56
C ASN A 333 -24.84 10.68 3.66
N SER A 334 -24.44 10.14 4.81
CA SER A 334 -23.06 9.72 5.05
C SER A 334 -22.65 8.53 4.18
N SER A 335 -23.55 7.57 3.95
CA SER A 335 -23.27 6.41 3.11
C SER A 335 -22.97 6.81 1.65
N ASP A 336 -23.79 7.70 1.08
CA ASP A 336 -23.66 8.11 -0.32
C ASP A 336 -22.49 9.10 -0.54
N HIS A 337 -22.16 9.92 0.47
CA HIS A 337 -21.11 10.94 0.36
C HIS A 337 -19.75 10.49 0.88
N LEU A 338 -19.70 9.92 2.09
CA LEU A 338 -18.48 9.54 2.80
C LEU A 338 -18.15 8.05 2.65
N GLY A 339 -19.07 7.20 2.22
CA GLY A 339 -18.83 5.76 2.05
C GLY A 339 -17.69 5.42 1.09
N ILE A 340 -17.41 6.29 0.11
CA ILE A 340 -16.28 6.15 -0.82
C ILE A 340 -14.90 6.31 -0.16
N TYR A 341 -14.85 6.89 1.04
CA TYR A 341 -13.62 7.03 1.84
C TYR A 341 -13.26 5.75 2.60
N THR A 342 -14.27 4.99 3.05
CA THR A 342 -14.08 3.81 3.91
C THR A 342 -13.04 2.80 3.40
N PRO A 343 -13.07 2.32 2.14
CA PRO A 343 -12.12 1.30 1.68
C PRO A 343 -10.68 1.82 1.50
N LEU A 344 -10.44 3.13 1.58
CA LEU A 344 -9.11 3.73 1.45
C LEU A 344 -8.56 4.13 2.82
N VAL A 345 -9.37 4.87 3.59
CA VAL A 345 -8.96 5.36 4.92
C VAL A 345 -8.68 4.19 5.85
N SER A 346 -9.50 3.14 5.84
CA SER A 346 -9.29 1.93 6.68
C SER A 346 -7.99 1.17 6.39
N ASN A 347 -7.29 1.43 5.28
CA ASN A 347 -5.98 0.85 4.96
C ASN A 347 -4.82 1.61 5.62
N ILE A 348 -5.07 2.79 6.19
CA ILE A 348 -4.06 3.57 6.89
C ILE A 348 -3.82 2.94 8.27
N PRO A 349 -2.58 2.56 8.63
CA PRO A 349 -2.28 1.99 9.93
C PRO A 349 -2.65 2.94 11.07
N GLY A 350 -3.21 2.39 12.15
CA GLY A 350 -3.62 3.11 13.35
C GLY A 350 -4.72 4.17 13.21
N ILE A 351 -5.29 4.37 12.02
CA ILE A 351 -6.23 5.47 11.77
C ILE A 351 -7.48 5.41 12.67
N SER A 352 -7.97 4.21 12.96
CA SER A 352 -9.14 3.97 13.82
C SER A 352 -8.84 4.30 15.29
N ALA A 353 -7.59 4.13 15.74
CA ALA A 353 -7.17 4.44 17.10
C ALA A 353 -6.82 5.93 17.26
N TYR A 354 -6.15 6.53 16.27
CA TYR A 354 -5.64 7.90 16.31
C TYR A 354 -6.70 8.97 16.61
N TYR A 355 -7.94 8.74 16.17
CA TYR A 355 -9.04 9.68 16.37
C TYR A 355 -9.93 9.35 17.58
N THR A 356 -9.50 8.47 18.49
CA THR A 356 -10.23 8.15 19.73
C THR A 356 -9.47 8.62 20.97
N ASP A 357 -10.21 9.03 21.99
CA ASP A 357 -9.67 9.39 23.32
C ASP A 357 -9.22 8.17 24.15
N ASP A 358 -9.26 6.95 23.60
CA ASP A 358 -9.00 5.71 24.35
C ASP A 358 -7.74 4.96 23.85
N PRO A 359 -6.54 5.36 24.31
CA PRO A 359 -5.30 4.64 24.04
C PRO A 359 -5.14 3.35 24.87
N SER A 360 -6.21 2.84 25.51
CA SER A 360 -6.14 1.64 26.37
C SER A 360 -6.45 0.33 25.66
N ASP A 361 -7.01 0.36 24.45
CA ASP A 361 -7.16 -0.85 23.63
C ASP A 361 -5.85 -1.12 22.87
N GLY A 362 -4.85 -1.57 23.64
CA GLY A 362 -3.63 -2.20 23.12
C GLY A 362 -3.95 -3.57 22.50
N GLN A 363 -4.80 -3.56 21.48
CA GLN A 363 -5.16 -4.74 20.72
C GLN A 363 -3.87 -5.31 20.13
N GLN A 364 -3.62 -6.60 20.39
CA GLN A 364 -2.80 -7.39 19.48
C GLN A 364 -3.34 -7.21 18.06
N VAL A 365 -2.50 -7.36 17.05
CA VAL A 365 -2.94 -7.32 15.65
C VAL A 365 -3.85 -8.53 15.38
N THR A 366 -5.13 -8.41 15.72
CA THR A 366 -6.11 -9.44 15.43
C THR A 366 -6.46 -9.34 13.96
N MET A 367 -6.30 -10.46 13.25
CA MET A 367 -6.79 -10.57 11.88
C MET A 367 -8.31 -10.31 11.84
N THR A 368 -8.80 -9.83 10.70
CA THR A 368 -10.23 -9.60 10.48
C THR A 368 -10.96 -10.87 10.05
N ILE A 369 -10.19 -11.87 9.59
CA ILE A 369 -10.65 -13.20 9.18
C ILE A 369 -10.50 -14.22 10.33
N ASP A 370 -11.47 -15.12 10.47
CA ASP A 370 -11.48 -16.18 11.50
C ASP A 370 -10.55 -17.37 11.17
N GLU A 371 -10.07 -17.47 9.93
CA GLU A 371 -9.33 -18.60 9.37
C GLU A 371 -8.39 -18.14 8.24
N LEU A 372 -7.13 -18.59 8.21
CA LEU A 372 -6.21 -18.41 7.09
C LEU A 372 -6.21 -19.67 6.20
N ARG A 373 -6.10 -19.49 4.87
CA ARG A 373 -5.99 -20.60 3.91
C ARG A 373 -4.79 -20.38 3.00
N ILE A 374 -3.90 -21.36 2.93
CA ILE A 374 -2.63 -21.29 2.19
C ILE A 374 -2.71 -22.24 1.01
N ALA A 375 -2.58 -21.73 -0.22
CA ALA A 375 -2.54 -22.57 -1.41
C ALA A 375 -1.17 -23.26 -1.54
N PHE A 376 -1.19 -24.59 -1.54
CA PHE A 376 -0.04 -25.45 -1.82
C PHE A 376 -0.39 -26.43 -2.94
N GLU A 377 0.63 -26.83 -3.69
CA GLU A 377 0.44 -27.86 -4.72
C GLU A 377 0.23 -29.26 -4.08
N SER A 378 -0.58 -30.08 -4.73
CA SER A 378 -0.93 -31.44 -4.32
C SER A 378 0.24 -32.42 -4.50
N ASP A 379 1.12 -32.55 -3.50
CA ASP A 379 2.08 -33.67 -3.44
C ASP A 379 1.79 -34.67 -2.30
N ASP A 380 1.20 -35.81 -2.67
CA ASP A 380 0.97 -36.96 -1.77
C ASP A 380 2.28 -37.53 -1.18
N SER A 381 3.45 -37.21 -1.76
CA SER A 381 4.76 -37.74 -1.35
C SER A 381 5.35 -37.06 -0.12
N VAL A 382 5.02 -35.78 0.13
CA VAL A 382 5.48 -35.04 1.31
C VAL A 382 4.61 -35.24 2.55
N SER A 383 3.38 -35.75 2.41
CA SER A 383 2.46 -35.91 3.55
C SER A 383 3.01 -36.85 4.62
N GLY A 384 3.06 -36.36 5.87
CA GLY A 384 3.65 -37.08 7.01
C GLY A 384 5.18 -37.19 6.97
N THR A 385 5.86 -36.44 6.09
CA THR A 385 7.31 -36.22 6.11
C THR A 385 7.63 -34.89 6.81
N ASN A 386 8.91 -34.51 6.94
CA ASN A 386 9.28 -33.19 7.47
C ASN A 386 8.94 -32.03 6.51
N SER A 387 8.61 -32.33 5.25
CA SER A 387 8.23 -31.36 4.22
C SER A 387 6.72 -31.18 4.09
N ASP A 388 5.94 -31.73 5.03
CA ASP A 388 4.49 -31.57 5.04
C ASP A 388 4.12 -30.08 5.28
N PRO A 389 3.38 -29.42 4.37
CA PRO A 389 3.03 -28.01 4.52
C PRO A 389 2.16 -27.72 5.75
N GLN A 390 1.56 -28.75 6.37
CA GLN A 390 0.86 -28.59 7.65
C GLN A 390 1.76 -28.00 8.75
N PHE A 391 3.08 -28.21 8.74
CA PHE A 391 3.97 -27.57 9.73
C PHE A 391 4.00 -26.04 9.63
N LEU A 392 3.90 -25.48 8.41
CA LEU A 392 3.77 -24.03 8.23
C LEU A 392 2.41 -23.54 8.74
N ALA A 393 1.34 -24.30 8.50
CA ALA A 393 0.01 -23.96 8.99
C ALA A 393 -0.06 -23.99 10.53
N ASP A 394 0.49 -25.03 11.17
CA ASP A 394 0.52 -25.18 12.62
C ASP A 394 1.34 -24.05 13.28
N PHE A 395 2.51 -23.71 12.72
CA PHE A 395 3.31 -22.55 13.15
C PHE A 395 2.52 -21.23 13.05
N LEU A 396 1.93 -20.93 11.89
CA LEU A 396 1.18 -19.69 11.67
C LEU A 396 -0.10 -19.64 12.52
N SER A 397 -0.74 -20.79 12.83
CA SER A 397 -1.89 -20.85 13.72
C SER A 397 -1.52 -20.47 15.16
N SER A 398 -0.36 -20.93 15.64
CA SER A 398 0.20 -20.55 16.95
C SER A 398 0.48 -19.04 17.04
N GLU A 399 1.13 -18.48 16.01
CA GLU A 399 1.52 -17.06 15.97
C GLU A 399 0.33 -16.10 15.77
N LEU A 400 -0.64 -16.47 14.92
CA LEU A 400 -1.78 -15.62 14.57
C LEU A 400 -2.98 -15.78 15.51
N GLY A 401 -3.07 -16.89 16.25
CA GLY A 401 -4.20 -17.20 17.14
C GLY A 401 -5.52 -17.53 16.42
N VAL A 402 -5.46 -17.91 15.15
CA VAL A 402 -6.60 -18.35 14.32
C VAL A 402 -6.38 -19.76 13.78
N ASP A 403 -7.40 -20.37 13.19
CA ASP A 403 -7.21 -21.62 12.42
C ASP A 403 -6.47 -21.34 11.11
N VAL A 404 -5.60 -22.25 10.69
CA VAL A 404 -4.82 -22.13 9.44
C VAL A 404 -4.88 -23.46 8.71
N MET A 405 -5.38 -23.45 7.47
CA MET A 405 -5.54 -24.66 6.66
C MET A 405 -4.74 -24.61 5.36
N ILE A 406 -4.27 -25.79 4.93
CA ILE A 406 -3.71 -25.99 3.61
C ILE A 406 -4.85 -26.21 2.60
N HIS A 407 -4.87 -25.39 1.56
CA HIS A 407 -5.74 -25.53 0.39
C HIS A 407 -4.92 -26.16 -0.73
N HIS A 408 -5.15 -27.45 -1.00
CA HIS A 408 -4.43 -28.18 -2.04
C HIS A 408 -4.96 -27.84 -3.44
N VAL A 409 -4.05 -27.53 -4.36
CA VAL A 409 -4.32 -27.26 -5.78
C VAL A 409 -3.45 -28.14 -6.67
N ASP A 410 -3.89 -28.41 -7.89
CA ASP A 410 -3.20 -29.37 -8.77
C ASP A 410 -2.14 -28.75 -9.70
N SER A 411 -1.89 -27.43 -9.62
CA SER A 411 -0.81 -26.72 -10.34
C SER A 411 -0.57 -25.28 -9.83
N GLU A 412 0.50 -24.63 -10.31
CA GLU A 412 0.78 -23.20 -10.12
C GLU A 412 -0.39 -22.31 -10.60
N ARG A 413 -1.00 -22.60 -11.77
CA ARG A 413 -2.19 -21.85 -12.24
C ARG A 413 -3.37 -21.99 -11.27
N GLY A 414 -3.51 -23.15 -10.64
CA GLY A 414 -4.50 -23.39 -9.57
C GLY A 414 -4.29 -22.50 -8.33
N LYS A 415 -3.03 -22.16 -7.98
CA LYS A 415 -2.74 -21.20 -6.89
C LYS A 415 -3.33 -19.83 -7.22
N ILE A 416 -3.11 -19.33 -8.43
CA ILE A 416 -3.66 -18.04 -8.90
C ILE A 416 -5.20 -18.04 -8.84
N ASP A 417 -5.86 -19.08 -9.37
CA ASP A 417 -7.34 -19.18 -9.34
C ASP A 417 -7.89 -19.24 -7.91
N SER A 418 -7.21 -19.91 -6.99
CA SER A 418 -7.62 -19.98 -5.58
C SER A 418 -7.51 -18.61 -4.88
N LEU A 419 -6.54 -17.77 -5.25
CA LEU A 419 -6.37 -16.40 -4.74
C LEU A 419 -7.37 -15.41 -5.36
N GLU A 420 -7.67 -15.53 -6.66
CA GLU A 420 -8.66 -14.68 -7.33
C GLU A 420 -10.08 -14.95 -6.78
N SER A 421 -10.43 -16.23 -6.61
CA SER A 421 -11.74 -16.66 -6.08
C SER A 421 -11.91 -16.46 -4.57
N GLY A 422 -10.81 -16.30 -3.83
CA GLY A 422 -10.79 -16.24 -2.36
C GLY A 422 -10.91 -17.61 -1.68
N GLU A 423 -10.78 -18.71 -2.43
CA GLU A 423 -10.66 -20.06 -1.86
C GLU A 423 -9.36 -20.23 -1.06
N ALA A 424 -8.30 -19.49 -1.42
CA ALA A 424 -7.11 -19.26 -0.60
C ALA A 424 -6.91 -17.76 -0.29
N HIS A 425 -6.10 -17.47 0.72
CA HIS A 425 -5.75 -16.11 1.13
C HIS A 425 -4.30 -15.75 0.77
N ILE A 426 -3.38 -16.72 0.87
CA ILE A 426 -1.98 -16.60 0.44
C ILE A 426 -1.53 -17.86 -0.32
N ALA A 427 -0.49 -17.76 -1.14
CA ALA A 427 0.14 -18.87 -1.85
C ALA A 427 1.66 -18.72 -1.89
N LEU A 428 2.38 -19.84 -1.98
CA LEU A 428 3.80 -19.85 -2.34
C LEU A 428 3.94 -20.19 -3.82
N MET A 429 4.51 -19.27 -4.59
CA MET A 429 4.51 -19.34 -6.07
C MET A 429 5.90 -19.08 -6.63
N GLN A 430 6.20 -19.72 -7.76
CA GLN A 430 7.44 -19.52 -8.51
C GLN A 430 7.48 -18.12 -9.16
N PRO A 431 8.66 -17.62 -9.58
CA PRO A 431 8.82 -16.26 -10.14
C PRO A 431 7.86 -15.93 -11.29
N GLU A 432 7.67 -16.88 -12.20
CA GLU A 432 6.89 -16.74 -13.43
C GLU A 432 5.39 -16.65 -13.12
N SER A 433 4.89 -17.55 -12.27
CA SER A 433 3.52 -17.52 -11.75
C SER A 433 3.26 -16.28 -10.91
N SER A 434 4.24 -15.84 -10.13
CA SER A 434 4.16 -14.62 -9.29
C SER A 434 4.09 -13.36 -10.15
N TRP A 435 4.89 -13.31 -11.21
CA TRP A 435 4.83 -12.26 -12.23
C TRP A 435 3.48 -12.25 -12.97
N LEU A 436 2.99 -13.42 -13.40
CA LEU A 436 1.69 -13.57 -14.06
C LEU A 436 0.56 -13.09 -13.13
N GLY A 437 0.58 -13.54 -11.87
CA GLY A 437 -0.38 -13.14 -10.84
C GLY A 437 -0.40 -11.64 -10.59
N TRP A 438 0.78 -11.01 -10.50
CA TRP A 438 0.91 -9.56 -10.32
C TRP A 438 0.43 -8.78 -11.55
N LYS A 439 0.84 -9.16 -12.76
CA LYS A 439 0.58 -8.39 -13.98
C LYS A 439 -0.80 -8.60 -14.60
N GLN A 440 -1.39 -9.79 -14.47
CA GLN A 440 -2.67 -10.10 -15.11
C GLN A 440 -3.85 -10.26 -14.12
N TYR A 441 -3.59 -10.70 -12.88
CA TYR A 441 -4.65 -11.11 -11.94
C TYR A 441 -4.80 -10.19 -10.72
N GLY A 442 -4.09 -9.05 -10.69
CA GLY A 442 -4.19 -8.06 -9.60
C GLY A 442 -3.70 -8.59 -8.25
N LEU A 443 -2.87 -9.63 -8.24
CA LEU A 443 -2.25 -10.18 -7.04
C LEU A 443 -1.06 -9.31 -6.61
N SER A 444 -0.59 -9.52 -5.38
CA SER A 444 0.55 -8.79 -4.82
C SER A 444 1.42 -9.70 -3.97
N ILE A 445 2.65 -9.27 -3.71
CA ILE A 445 3.65 -10.03 -2.96
C ILE A 445 3.95 -9.29 -1.66
N MET A 446 4.02 -10.04 -0.55
CA MET A 446 4.35 -9.50 0.77
C MET A 446 5.73 -9.94 1.29
N ALA A 447 6.21 -11.08 0.83
CA ALA A 447 7.47 -11.67 1.28
C ALA A 447 8.10 -12.56 0.20
N ALA A 448 9.41 -12.78 0.33
CA ALA A 448 10.18 -13.70 -0.49
C ALA A 448 10.97 -14.67 0.38
N VAL A 449 11.02 -15.94 -0.03
CA VAL A 449 11.87 -16.96 0.61
C VAL A 449 13.32 -16.71 0.18
N GLN A 450 14.27 -16.81 1.12
CA GLN A 450 15.70 -16.66 0.83
C GLN A 450 16.31 -17.99 0.42
N ASN A 451 17.14 -17.96 -0.63
CA ASN A 451 18.07 -19.00 -1.01
C ASN A 451 18.98 -19.41 0.17
N HIS A 452 19.64 -20.57 0.09
CA HIS A 452 20.60 -21.01 1.11
C HIS A 452 21.81 -20.08 1.33
N ASP A 453 22.09 -19.17 0.40
CA ASP A 453 23.12 -18.11 0.52
C ASP A 453 22.59 -16.79 1.11
N GLU A 454 21.38 -16.81 1.66
CA GLU A 454 20.64 -15.68 2.25
C GLU A 454 20.20 -14.61 1.21
N THR A 455 20.31 -14.87 -0.10
CA THR A 455 19.81 -13.97 -1.15
C THR A 455 18.33 -14.24 -1.51
N THR A 456 17.67 -13.26 -2.16
CA THR A 456 16.34 -13.42 -2.77
C THR A 456 16.39 -13.46 -4.30
N THR A 457 17.58 -13.61 -4.89
CA THR A 457 17.79 -13.48 -6.34
C THR A 457 18.92 -14.37 -6.83
N SER A 458 18.73 -14.95 -8.01
CA SER A 458 19.71 -15.75 -8.74
C SER A 458 20.05 -15.04 -10.04
N PHE A 459 21.34 -14.78 -10.29
CA PHE A 459 21.77 -13.98 -11.45
C PHE A 459 22.06 -14.87 -12.68
N PRO A 460 21.54 -14.51 -13.87
CA PRO A 460 21.99 -15.09 -15.13
C PRO A 460 23.42 -14.64 -15.44
N GLN A 461 24.21 -15.54 -16.00
CA GLN A 461 25.55 -15.23 -16.51
C GLN A 461 25.73 -15.78 -17.92
N ALA A 462 26.33 -14.96 -18.77
CA ALA A 462 26.86 -15.40 -20.05
C ALA A 462 28.32 -15.84 -19.85
N TRP A 463 28.53 -17.15 -19.87
CA TRP A 463 29.85 -17.77 -19.78
C TRP A 463 30.49 -17.82 -21.15
N VAL A 464 31.71 -17.29 -21.27
CA VAL A 464 32.52 -17.35 -22.50
C VAL A 464 33.91 -17.88 -22.17
N ARG A 465 34.62 -18.35 -23.20
CA ARG A 465 36.01 -18.80 -23.03
C ARG A 465 36.98 -17.62 -22.90
N SER A 466 37.99 -17.73 -22.05
CA SER A 466 39.01 -16.68 -21.83
C SER A 466 39.89 -16.37 -23.06
N ASP A 467 39.88 -17.24 -24.09
CA ASP A 467 40.53 -17.01 -25.38
C ASP A 467 39.63 -16.34 -26.45
N SER A 468 38.39 -16.00 -26.11
CA SER A 468 37.43 -15.34 -27.01
C SER A 468 37.61 -13.82 -27.10
N SER A 469 37.14 -13.21 -28.20
CA SER A 469 37.04 -11.76 -28.34
C SER A 469 36.03 -11.12 -27.38
N ILE A 470 34.99 -11.87 -26.99
CA ILE A 470 33.97 -11.43 -26.04
C ILE A 470 34.59 -11.30 -24.65
N ALA A 471 35.36 -12.30 -24.19
CA ALA A 471 36.13 -12.22 -22.95
C ALA A 471 37.14 -11.07 -22.97
N ALA A 472 37.84 -10.88 -24.09
CA ALA A 472 38.81 -9.77 -24.23
C ALA A 472 38.15 -8.39 -24.07
N ALA A 473 36.96 -8.19 -24.66
CA ALA A 473 36.17 -6.96 -24.54
C ALA A 473 35.52 -6.78 -23.16
N HIS A 474 35.18 -7.87 -22.46
CA HIS A 474 34.70 -7.78 -21.09
C HIS A 474 35.81 -7.41 -20.10
N LEU A 475 37.04 -7.86 -20.35
CA LEU A 475 38.18 -7.73 -19.43
C LEU A 475 39.12 -6.55 -19.74
N ASP A 476 38.82 -5.70 -20.73
CA ASP A 476 39.66 -4.55 -21.10
C ASP A 476 39.26 -3.21 -20.45
N ASP A 477 38.12 -3.17 -19.74
CA ASP A 477 37.52 -1.99 -19.09
C ASP A 477 37.31 -0.78 -20.06
N ASP A 478 37.26 -1.00 -21.39
CA ASP A 478 37.07 0.08 -22.37
C ASP A 478 35.57 0.26 -22.69
N PRO A 479 34.94 1.39 -22.36
CA PRO A 479 33.51 1.62 -22.65
C PRO A 479 33.19 1.80 -24.14
N SER A 480 34.17 1.65 -25.04
CA SER A 480 33.96 1.57 -26.49
C SER A 480 33.94 0.14 -27.05
N THR A 481 34.27 -0.86 -26.23
CA THR A 481 34.06 -2.29 -26.49
C THR A 481 32.84 -2.76 -25.72
N ASP A 482 31.85 -3.29 -26.42
CA ASP A 482 30.68 -3.92 -25.80
C ASP A 482 30.75 -5.44 -26.02
N PRO A 483 30.89 -6.26 -24.96
CA PRO A 483 30.92 -7.70 -25.09
C PRO A 483 29.59 -8.29 -25.58
N ILE A 484 28.45 -7.62 -25.38
CA ILE A 484 27.14 -8.11 -25.82
C ILE A 484 26.98 -7.98 -27.33
N SER A 485 27.32 -6.82 -27.91
CA SER A 485 27.41 -6.65 -29.37
C SER A 485 28.35 -7.66 -30.03
N LEU A 486 29.40 -8.13 -29.34
CA LEU A 486 30.31 -9.15 -29.87
C LEU A 486 29.76 -10.58 -29.81
N MET A 487 28.61 -10.81 -29.19
CA MET A 487 27.87 -12.08 -29.26
C MET A 487 27.03 -12.20 -30.55
N GLU A 488 26.85 -11.13 -31.32
CA GLU A 488 26.12 -11.15 -32.60
C GLU A 488 26.79 -12.13 -33.59
N GLY A 489 26.02 -13.11 -34.06
CA GLY A 489 26.44 -14.15 -34.98
C GLY A 489 27.16 -15.35 -34.33
N SER A 490 27.50 -15.29 -33.04
CA SER A 490 28.12 -16.41 -32.32
C SER A 490 27.15 -17.57 -32.11
N THR A 491 27.67 -18.78 -31.95
CA THR A 491 26.85 -19.95 -31.55
C THR A 491 26.60 -19.92 -30.05
N SER A 492 25.35 -19.74 -29.62
CA SER A 492 24.98 -19.75 -28.21
C SER A 492 24.55 -21.14 -27.70
N CYS A 493 24.70 -21.33 -26.40
CA CYS A 493 24.22 -22.49 -25.65
C CYS A 493 23.22 -22.00 -24.60
N HIS A 494 21.97 -22.46 -24.70
CA HIS A 494 20.91 -22.16 -23.76
C HIS A 494 20.56 -23.41 -22.94
N THR A 495 20.03 -23.22 -21.74
CA THR A 495 19.56 -24.28 -20.82
C THR A 495 18.28 -24.97 -21.34
N GLY A 496 17.38 -24.21 -21.97
CA GLY A 496 16.13 -24.70 -22.56
C GLY A 496 15.36 -23.56 -23.23
N LEU A 497 14.27 -23.87 -23.95
CA LEU A 497 13.46 -22.83 -24.62
C LEU A 497 12.73 -21.90 -23.63
N LEU A 498 12.41 -22.42 -22.45
CA LEU A 498 11.52 -21.79 -21.47
C LEU A 498 12.24 -21.42 -20.18
N ASP A 499 13.54 -21.66 -20.07
CA ASP A 499 14.26 -21.44 -18.81
C ASP A 499 14.51 -19.95 -18.57
N SER A 500 14.13 -19.45 -17.40
CA SER A 500 14.22 -18.02 -17.11
C SER A 500 15.65 -17.48 -17.11
N ILE A 501 16.62 -18.24 -16.59
CA ILE A 501 18.02 -17.82 -16.50
C ILE A 501 18.77 -17.97 -17.83
N GLY A 502 18.62 -19.10 -18.52
CA GLY A 502 19.34 -19.38 -19.75
C GLY A 502 18.64 -18.93 -21.03
N MET A 503 17.38 -18.47 -20.96
CA MET A 503 16.64 -17.96 -22.12
C MET A 503 15.92 -16.64 -21.87
N LEU A 504 14.95 -16.58 -20.95
CA LEU A 504 14.04 -15.42 -20.90
C LEU A 504 14.74 -14.14 -20.46
N LEU A 505 15.56 -14.17 -19.40
CA LEU A 505 16.29 -12.99 -18.94
C LEU A 505 17.35 -12.52 -19.96
N PRO A 506 18.22 -13.38 -20.53
CA PRO A 506 19.14 -12.96 -21.59
C PRO A 506 18.45 -12.40 -22.84
N VAL A 507 17.39 -13.03 -23.33
CA VAL A 507 16.69 -12.57 -24.54
C VAL A 507 15.85 -11.32 -24.27
N GLY A 508 15.20 -11.23 -23.11
CA GLY A 508 14.50 -10.02 -22.66
C GLY A 508 15.44 -8.82 -22.58
N HIS A 509 16.62 -8.99 -21.97
CA HIS A 509 17.68 -7.98 -21.95
C HIS A 509 18.14 -7.58 -23.36
N LEU A 510 18.33 -8.54 -24.27
CA LEU A 510 18.75 -8.27 -25.65
C LEU A 510 17.71 -7.44 -26.42
N ILE A 511 16.42 -7.71 -26.24
CA ILE A 511 15.35 -6.93 -26.89
C ILE A 511 15.22 -5.55 -26.23
N GLY A 512 15.16 -5.49 -24.89
CA GLY A 512 14.96 -4.25 -24.13
C GLY A 512 16.08 -3.22 -24.31
N ASN A 513 17.32 -3.66 -24.50
CA ASN A 513 18.46 -2.79 -24.80
C ASN A 513 18.66 -2.53 -26.31
N GLY A 514 17.79 -3.07 -27.17
CA GLY A 514 17.80 -2.80 -28.61
C GLY A 514 18.90 -3.51 -29.40
N TYR A 515 19.52 -4.57 -28.85
CA TYR A 515 20.43 -5.44 -29.59
C TYR A 515 19.68 -6.27 -30.66
N VAL A 516 18.39 -6.55 -30.43
CA VAL A 516 17.56 -7.35 -31.33
C VAL A 516 16.21 -6.67 -31.56
N GLU A 517 15.84 -6.44 -32.81
CA GLU A 517 14.49 -5.97 -33.14
C GLU A 517 13.46 -7.11 -32.96
N SER A 518 12.40 -6.84 -32.20
CA SER A 518 11.18 -7.66 -32.19
C SER A 518 10.40 -7.48 -33.51
N SER A 519 10.95 -8.00 -34.62
CA SER A 519 10.35 -7.87 -35.96
C SER A 519 9.71 -9.19 -36.44
N GLY A 520 8.50 -9.48 -35.95
CA GLY A 520 7.68 -10.61 -36.40
C GLY A 520 6.18 -10.31 -36.30
N PRO A 521 5.30 -11.07 -36.98
CA PRO A 521 3.89 -11.08 -36.63
C PRO A 521 3.72 -11.59 -35.19
N SER A 522 2.72 -11.07 -34.48
CA SER A 522 2.41 -11.39 -33.09
C SER A 522 1.83 -12.80 -32.93
N GLU A 523 2.66 -13.82 -33.14
CA GLU A 523 2.29 -15.25 -33.07
C GLU A 523 3.21 -16.03 -32.10
N GLY A 524 3.24 -15.56 -30.84
CA GLY A 524 3.67 -16.33 -29.66
C GLY A 524 5.16 -16.69 -29.54
N ILE A 525 5.47 -17.54 -28.55
CA ILE A 525 6.85 -17.87 -28.14
C ILE A 525 7.65 -18.69 -29.17
N GLU A 526 7.01 -19.28 -30.18
CA GLU A 526 7.71 -19.90 -31.32
C GLU A 526 8.60 -18.86 -32.04
N SER A 527 8.29 -17.57 -31.91
CA SER A 527 9.16 -16.48 -32.33
C SER A 527 10.47 -16.35 -31.54
N LEU A 528 10.58 -16.82 -30.29
CA LEU A 528 11.83 -16.77 -29.50
C LEU A 528 12.98 -17.50 -30.18
N ARG A 529 12.73 -18.70 -30.74
CA ARG A 529 13.77 -19.40 -31.53
C ARG A 529 14.21 -18.54 -32.72
N GLY A 530 13.28 -17.84 -33.35
CA GLY A 530 13.56 -16.88 -34.43
C GLY A 530 14.34 -15.64 -33.98
N ILE A 531 14.07 -15.12 -32.79
CA ILE A 531 14.77 -13.97 -32.17
C ILE A 531 16.21 -14.39 -31.82
N VAL A 532 16.38 -15.53 -31.14
CA VAL A 532 17.70 -16.11 -30.84
C VAL A 532 18.49 -16.34 -32.13
N HIS A 533 17.93 -17.00 -33.15
CA HIS A 533 18.61 -17.20 -34.44
C HIS A 533 18.70 -15.94 -35.33
N GLY A 534 18.11 -14.83 -34.92
CA GLY A 534 18.23 -13.52 -35.55
C GLY A 534 19.47 -12.77 -35.08
N PHE A 535 19.84 -12.94 -33.80
CA PHE A 535 21.03 -12.36 -33.18
C PHE A 535 22.22 -13.32 -33.17
N PHE A 536 22.02 -14.55 -32.71
CA PHE A 536 23.00 -15.63 -32.67
C PHE A 536 22.97 -16.48 -33.94
N SER A 537 23.91 -17.41 -34.04
CA SER A 537 23.95 -18.41 -35.11
C SER A 537 22.65 -19.24 -35.19
N ASN A 538 22.34 -19.72 -36.40
CA ASN A 538 21.32 -20.76 -36.62
C ASN A 538 21.77 -22.14 -36.11
N GLU A 539 23.03 -22.30 -35.72
CA GLU A 539 23.58 -23.53 -35.11
C GLU A 539 23.45 -23.53 -33.57
N SER A 540 22.94 -22.45 -32.97
CA SER A 540 22.82 -22.28 -31.51
C SER A 540 21.94 -23.33 -30.85
N SER A 541 22.39 -23.82 -29.69
CA SER A 541 21.73 -24.89 -28.95
C SER A 541 20.59 -24.33 -28.09
N ILE A 542 19.35 -24.63 -28.50
CA ILE A 542 18.15 -24.43 -27.69
C ILE A 542 17.56 -25.83 -27.43
N PRO A 543 18.00 -26.52 -26.36
CA PRO A 543 17.77 -27.94 -26.16
C PRO A 543 16.38 -28.24 -25.60
N ASP A 544 15.87 -29.42 -25.95
CA ASP A 544 14.69 -30.01 -25.33
C ASP A 544 15.12 -31.04 -24.25
N GLN A 545 14.21 -31.40 -23.33
CA GLN A 545 14.48 -32.33 -22.24
C GLN A 545 15.06 -33.67 -22.74
N GLY A 546 16.17 -34.10 -22.14
CA GLY A 546 16.90 -35.31 -22.53
C GLY A 546 18.03 -35.11 -23.57
N SER A 547 18.23 -33.88 -24.06
CA SER A 547 19.48 -33.47 -24.70
C SER A 547 20.64 -33.45 -23.69
N PRO A 548 21.88 -33.84 -24.06
CA PRO A 548 23.05 -33.70 -23.16
C PRO A 548 23.42 -32.24 -22.89
N TYR A 549 22.88 -31.28 -23.65
CA TYR A 549 23.06 -29.84 -23.42
C TYR A 549 21.87 -29.18 -22.70
N PHE A 550 20.85 -29.95 -22.27
CA PHE A 550 19.72 -29.41 -21.52
C PHE A 550 20.08 -29.06 -20.07
N GLY A 551 19.45 -28.01 -19.53
CA GLY A 551 19.64 -27.50 -18.17
C GLY A 551 20.93 -26.67 -17.98
N ALA A 552 21.07 -26.10 -16.78
CA ALA A 552 22.20 -25.24 -16.40
C ALA A 552 23.58 -25.88 -16.71
N LEU A 553 23.75 -27.14 -16.31
CA LEU A 553 24.97 -27.93 -16.54
C LEU A 553 25.21 -28.19 -18.04
N GLY A 554 24.15 -28.50 -18.77
CA GLY A 554 24.21 -28.79 -20.21
C GLY A 554 24.62 -27.58 -21.06
N ALA A 555 24.23 -26.38 -20.66
CA ALA A 555 24.67 -25.14 -21.30
C ALA A 555 26.19 -24.92 -21.13
N ILE A 556 26.73 -25.14 -19.93
CA ILE A 556 28.19 -25.07 -19.71
C ILE A 556 28.91 -26.17 -20.49
N ARG A 557 28.41 -27.40 -20.49
CA ARG A 557 28.95 -28.50 -21.30
C ARG A 557 29.07 -28.15 -22.79
N CYS A 558 28.05 -27.50 -23.33
CA CYS A 558 28.00 -27.04 -24.72
C CYS A 558 29.11 -26.01 -25.05
N LEU A 559 29.48 -25.14 -24.10
CA LEU A 559 30.64 -24.25 -24.20
C LEU A 559 31.97 -25.03 -24.07
N SER A 560 32.07 -25.93 -23.08
CA SER A 560 33.31 -26.64 -22.75
C SER A 560 33.73 -27.63 -23.84
N GLU A 561 32.78 -28.34 -24.46
CA GLU A 561 33.03 -29.19 -25.62
C GLU A 561 33.34 -28.38 -26.90
N GLY A 562 33.19 -27.05 -26.87
CA GLY A 562 33.46 -26.13 -27.98
C GLY A 562 32.40 -26.19 -29.08
N PHE A 563 31.15 -26.53 -28.74
CA PHE A 563 30.02 -26.44 -29.67
C PHE A 563 29.55 -24.99 -29.80
N GLY A 564 29.40 -24.29 -28.66
CA GLY A 564 29.11 -22.86 -28.61
C GLY A 564 30.31 -22.00 -28.20
N GLU A 565 30.15 -20.70 -28.39
CA GLU A 565 31.11 -19.65 -28.01
C GLU A 565 30.66 -18.89 -26.75
N VAL A 566 29.36 -18.91 -26.45
CA VAL A 566 28.73 -18.34 -25.25
C VAL A 566 27.68 -19.31 -24.70
N ALA A 567 27.61 -19.46 -23.38
CA ALA A 567 26.58 -20.22 -22.69
C ALA A 567 25.85 -19.37 -21.64
N PHE A 568 24.52 -19.37 -21.68
CA PHE A 568 23.69 -18.72 -20.68
C PHE A 568 23.32 -19.74 -19.60
N SER A 569 23.66 -19.46 -18.35
CA SER A 569 23.42 -20.36 -17.21
C SER A 569 23.42 -19.59 -15.89
N THR A 570 23.26 -20.28 -14.76
CA THR A 570 23.34 -19.67 -13.42
C THR A 570 24.77 -19.23 -13.11
N GLY A 571 24.95 -18.37 -12.10
CA GLY A 571 26.28 -17.91 -11.68
C GLY A 571 27.10 -18.92 -10.86
N GLY A 572 26.45 -19.83 -10.13
CA GLY A 572 27.13 -20.84 -9.29
C GLY A 572 27.60 -22.08 -10.04
N ILE A 573 27.00 -22.37 -11.21
CA ILE A 573 27.14 -23.66 -11.91
C ILE A 573 28.58 -24.09 -12.19
N VAL A 574 29.48 -23.16 -12.54
CA VAL A 574 30.88 -23.50 -12.87
C VAL A 574 31.66 -23.89 -11.62
N SER A 575 31.46 -23.19 -10.50
CA SER A 575 32.03 -23.61 -9.21
C SER A 575 31.43 -24.92 -8.69
N GLU A 576 30.14 -25.16 -8.93
CA GLU A 576 29.42 -26.36 -8.50
C GLU A 576 29.76 -27.61 -9.32
N SER A 577 30.27 -27.47 -10.56
CA SER A 577 30.49 -28.61 -11.47
C SER A 577 31.90 -28.76 -12.04
N CYS A 578 32.74 -27.71 -11.95
CA CYS A 578 34.08 -27.66 -12.53
C CYS A 578 35.17 -27.06 -11.61
N ASP A 579 34.85 -26.67 -10.37
CA ASP A 579 35.84 -26.19 -9.37
C ASP A 579 35.44 -26.63 -7.95
N ASN A 580 35.07 -27.90 -7.80
CA ASN A 580 34.67 -28.45 -6.51
C ASN A 580 35.86 -28.56 -5.54
N ASP A 581 35.58 -28.38 -4.24
CA ASP A 581 36.51 -28.67 -3.13
C ASP A 581 37.12 -30.10 -3.21
N ASN A 582 36.39 -31.02 -3.85
CA ASN A 582 36.85 -32.36 -4.21
C ASN A 582 36.82 -32.56 -5.73
N SER A 583 37.97 -32.42 -6.39
CA SER A 583 38.09 -32.58 -7.85
C SER A 583 37.89 -34.00 -8.40
N GLU A 584 37.41 -34.95 -7.59
CA GLU A 584 36.86 -36.24 -8.06
C GLU A 584 35.36 -36.14 -8.39
N ASP A 585 34.69 -35.07 -7.95
CA ASP A 585 33.27 -34.79 -8.20
C ASP A 585 33.04 -33.84 -9.40
N ASP A 586 34.11 -33.25 -9.96
CA ASP A 586 34.06 -32.42 -11.17
C ASP A 586 33.73 -33.25 -12.43
N GLU A 587 33.01 -32.62 -13.36
CA GLU A 587 32.58 -33.25 -14.61
C GLU A 587 33.75 -33.45 -15.62
N ASP A 588 33.76 -34.58 -16.34
CA ASP A 588 34.90 -35.03 -17.15
C ASP A 588 35.17 -34.21 -18.43
N TRP A 589 34.25 -33.31 -18.76
CA TRP A 589 34.27 -32.41 -19.92
C TRP A 589 34.60 -30.95 -19.55
N CYS A 590 34.83 -30.63 -18.27
CA CYS A 590 35.18 -29.29 -17.83
C CYS A 590 36.49 -28.77 -18.47
N LEU A 591 36.51 -27.46 -18.75
CA LEU A 591 37.75 -26.71 -18.98
C LEU A 591 38.44 -26.40 -17.64
N GLU A 592 39.71 -25.99 -17.67
CA GLU A 592 40.37 -25.44 -16.48
C GLU A 592 39.65 -24.15 -16.04
N ILE A 593 39.57 -23.88 -14.74
CA ILE A 593 38.75 -22.78 -14.19
C ILE A 593 39.13 -21.39 -14.75
N ASP A 594 40.40 -21.15 -15.08
CA ASP A 594 40.88 -19.89 -15.69
C ASP A 594 40.52 -19.74 -17.19
N GLN A 595 39.82 -20.72 -17.75
CA GLN A 595 39.28 -20.69 -19.10
C GLN A 595 37.83 -20.22 -19.17
N TYR A 596 37.11 -20.18 -18.05
CA TYR A 596 35.76 -19.62 -17.98
C TYR A 596 35.79 -18.14 -17.58
N VAL A 597 35.06 -17.31 -18.32
CA VAL A 597 34.86 -15.89 -18.00
C VAL A 597 33.35 -15.63 -17.91
N PRO A 598 32.81 -15.28 -16.72
CA PRO A 598 31.42 -14.92 -16.57
C PRO A 598 31.18 -13.46 -16.95
N ILE A 599 30.03 -13.19 -17.58
CA ILE A 599 29.55 -11.85 -17.89
C ILE A 599 28.18 -11.67 -17.22
N SER A 600 28.12 -10.76 -16.27
CA SER A 600 26.98 -10.55 -15.36
C SER A 600 26.31 -9.20 -15.62
N VAL A 601 25.53 -9.08 -16.69
CA VAL A 601 24.84 -7.84 -17.09
C VAL A 601 23.31 -7.98 -17.15
N PHE A 602 22.78 -9.16 -16.83
CA PHE A 602 21.37 -9.50 -16.94
C PHE A 602 20.63 -9.25 -15.63
N ASP A 603 19.33 -8.94 -15.71
CA ASP A 603 18.49 -8.76 -14.53
C ASP A 603 18.33 -10.10 -13.76
N PRO A 604 18.13 -10.05 -12.43
CA PRO A 604 18.02 -11.27 -11.61
C PRO A 604 16.72 -12.04 -11.86
N LEU A 605 16.79 -13.36 -11.66
CA LEU A 605 15.62 -14.19 -11.37
C LEU A 605 15.33 -14.12 -9.86
N PRO A 606 14.18 -13.61 -9.41
CA PRO A 606 13.78 -13.63 -8.00
C PRO A 606 13.53 -15.05 -7.47
N THR A 607 13.43 -15.19 -6.16
CA THR A 607 13.04 -16.44 -5.48
C THR A 607 11.53 -16.58 -5.28
N THR A 608 11.10 -17.75 -4.80
CA THR A 608 9.71 -18.07 -4.42
C THR A 608 9.06 -16.96 -3.59
N SER A 609 7.88 -16.52 -4.02
CA SER A 609 7.16 -15.39 -3.45
C SER A 609 5.96 -15.83 -2.62
N VAL A 610 5.67 -15.09 -1.55
CA VAL A 610 4.38 -15.16 -0.82
C VAL A 610 3.40 -14.20 -1.48
N VAL A 611 2.52 -14.76 -2.31
CA VAL A 611 1.53 -14.04 -3.11
C VAL A 611 0.18 -14.00 -2.38
N TYR A 612 -0.55 -12.91 -2.51
CA TYR A 612 -1.90 -12.73 -1.97
C TYR A 612 -2.77 -11.87 -2.90
N ASN A 613 -4.08 -11.85 -2.66
CA ASN A 613 -5.01 -10.94 -3.34
C ASN A 613 -5.38 -9.77 -2.40
N PRO A 614 -4.96 -8.52 -2.70
CA PRO A 614 -5.28 -7.36 -1.87
C PRO A 614 -6.79 -7.08 -1.74
N SER A 615 -7.61 -7.60 -2.65
CA SER A 615 -9.07 -7.44 -2.63
C SER A 615 -9.78 -8.38 -1.65
N THR A 616 -9.13 -9.46 -1.21
CA THR A 616 -9.71 -10.46 -0.29
C THR A 616 -9.00 -10.52 1.06
N LEU A 617 -7.71 -10.16 1.12
CA LEU A 617 -6.92 -10.12 2.36
C LEU A 617 -6.55 -8.67 2.72
N ASP A 618 -7.24 -8.12 3.72
CA ASP A 618 -7.11 -6.72 4.15
C ASP A 618 -5.72 -6.40 4.74
N VAL A 619 -5.40 -5.10 4.79
CA VAL A 619 -4.10 -4.59 5.25
C VAL A 619 -3.73 -5.06 6.66
N ARG A 620 -4.70 -5.18 7.59
CA ARG A 620 -4.44 -5.64 8.96
C ARG A 620 -4.11 -7.13 9.00
N SER A 621 -4.94 -7.96 8.35
CA SER A 621 -4.74 -9.41 8.31
C SER A 621 -3.43 -9.78 7.61
N ARG A 622 -3.14 -9.21 6.43
CA ARG A 622 -1.89 -9.51 5.72
C ARG A 622 -0.64 -8.98 6.45
N THR A 623 -0.75 -7.88 7.21
CA THR A 623 0.38 -7.42 8.05
C THR A 623 0.63 -8.37 9.22
N ALA A 624 -0.41 -8.95 9.81
CA ALA A 624 -0.25 -10.02 10.80
C ALA A 624 0.41 -11.26 10.19
N VAL A 625 -0.09 -11.74 9.05
CA VAL A 625 0.50 -12.87 8.30
C VAL A 625 1.97 -12.61 7.95
N LEU A 626 2.30 -11.44 7.42
CA LEU A 626 3.68 -11.05 7.09
C LEU A 626 4.59 -11.05 8.32
N ASN A 627 4.10 -10.56 9.46
CA ASN A 627 4.87 -10.53 10.70
C ASN A 627 5.10 -11.93 11.29
N ALA A 628 4.10 -12.82 11.21
CA ALA A 628 4.22 -14.22 11.60
C ALA A 628 5.15 -15.00 10.65
N LEU A 629 5.05 -14.78 9.34
CA LEU A 629 6.01 -15.36 8.39
C LEU A 629 7.44 -14.94 8.73
N VAL A 630 7.69 -13.65 8.99
CA VAL A 630 9.04 -13.18 9.35
C VAL A 630 9.48 -13.64 10.76
N SER A 631 8.58 -14.09 11.64
CA SER A 631 8.99 -14.67 12.94
C SER A 631 9.67 -16.04 12.79
N LEU A 632 9.47 -16.75 11.67
CA LEU A 632 10.21 -17.98 11.31
C LEU A 632 11.74 -17.82 11.41
N ASN A 633 12.27 -16.65 11.00
CA ASN A 633 13.71 -16.35 11.04
C ASN A 633 14.28 -16.29 12.47
N TYR A 634 13.42 -16.13 13.48
CA TYR A 634 13.81 -15.93 14.86
C TYR A 634 13.57 -17.16 15.73
N ASP A 635 13.02 -18.24 15.18
CA ASP A 635 12.82 -19.50 15.91
C ASP A 635 13.67 -20.63 15.31
N MET A 636 14.45 -21.31 16.16
CA MET A 636 15.38 -22.36 15.73
C MET A 636 15.30 -23.60 16.61
N TYR A 637 15.43 -24.80 16.01
CA TYR A 637 15.46 -26.02 16.83
C TYR A 637 16.80 -26.20 17.58
N LEU A 638 16.72 -26.35 18.90
CA LEU A 638 17.85 -26.75 19.74
C LEU A 638 17.77 -28.25 20.03
N GLU A 639 18.88 -28.96 19.79
CA GLU A 639 19.05 -30.36 20.21
C GLU A 639 20.11 -30.49 21.31
N ASN A 640 19.68 -30.85 22.53
CA ASN A 640 20.54 -31.08 23.69
C ASN A 640 21.51 -29.92 24.02
N TYR A 641 21.09 -28.69 23.73
CA TYR A 641 21.91 -27.49 23.90
C TYR A 641 22.18 -27.22 25.38
N SER A 642 23.46 -27.22 25.77
CA SER A 642 23.85 -27.23 27.19
C SER A 642 24.53 -25.94 27.61
N THR A 643 23.94 -25.25 28.59
CA THR A 643 24.47 -24.02 29.20
C THR A 643 24.85 -24.25 30.66
N ALA A 644 25.36 -23.21 31.35
CA ALA A 644 25.61 -23.27 32.79
C ALA A 644 24.34 -23.47 33.65
N GLY A 645 23.14 -23.29 33.07
CA GLY A 645 21.84 -23.43 33.77
C GLY A 645 21.14 -24.78 33.56
N GLY A 646 21.45 -25.52 32.50
CA GLY A 646 20.76 -26.76 32.14
C GLY A 646 21.05 -27.21 30.70
N THR A 647 20.34 -28.25 30.28
CA THR A 647 20.31 -28.75 28.89
C THR A 647 18.89 -28.57 28.36
N TYR A 648 18.76 -28.02 27.16
CA TYR A 648 17.49 -27.64 26.53
C TYR A 648 17.34 -28.34 25.18
N THR A 649 16.12 -28.76 24.86
CA THR A 649 15.74 -29.34 23.56
C THR A 649 14.35 -28.85 23.22
N GLY A 650 14.14 -28.27 22.05
CA GLY A 650 12.89 -27.60 21.68
C GLY A 650 13.10 -26.46 20.68
N CYS A 651 12.01 -25.82 20.24
CA CYS A 651 12.07 -24.60 19.44
C CYS A 651 12.58 -23.44 20.32
N TYR A 652 13.45 -22.59 19.81
CA TYR A 652 14.08 -21.49 20.55
C TYR A 652 13.92 -20.16 19.83
N ASP A 653 13.03 -19.34 20.38
CA ASP A 653 12.83 -17.96 19.98
C ASP A 653 14.03 -17.12 20.46
N ILE A 654 14.84 -16.67 19.51
CA ILE A 654 16.04 -15.86 19.73
C ILE A 654 15.71 -14.40 20.08
N SER A 655 14.48 -13.94 19.80
CA SER A 655 14.03 -12.56 20.05
C SER A 655 13.65 -12.32 21.51
N ILE A 656 12.97 -13.30 22.15
CA ILE A 656 12.62 -13.25 23.58
C ILE A 656 13.48 -14.17 24.46
N HIS A 657 14.35 -14.98 23.85
CA HIS A 657 15.21 -15.98 24.49
C HIS A 657 14.43 -17.03 25.30
N LYS A 658 13.32 -17.56 24.75
CA LYS A 658 12.49 -18.63 25.35
C LYS A 658 12.65 -19.91 24.54
N VAL A 659 12.74 -21.05 25.23
CA VAL A 659 12.61 -22.38 24.60
C VAL A 659 11.17 -22.87 24.79
N ASP A 660 10.57 -23.37 23.73
CA ASP A 660 9.37 -24.19 23.77
C ASP A 660 9.75 -25.68 23.70
N GLU A 661 9.47 -26.42 24.77
CA GLU A 661 9.74 -27.85 24.88
C GLU A 661 8.52 -28.71 24.49
N GLU A 662 7.37 -28.09 24.16
CA GLU A 662 6.12 -28.79 23.84
C GLU A 662 5.89 -28.92 22.32
N SER A 663 6.27 -27.91 21.52
CA SER A 663 6.17 -27.98 20.05
C SER A 663 7.08 -29.07 19.44
N PRO A 664 6.59 -29.85 18.46
CA PRO A 664 7.39 -30.80 17.72
C PRO A 664 8.43 -30.10 16.85
N LYS A 665 9.54 -30.81 16.58
CA LYS A 665 10.67 -30.31 15.80
C LYS A 665 10.27 -29.65 14.47
N GLY A 666 9.30 -30.23 13.75
CA GLY A 666 8.90 -29.75 12.42
C GLY A 666 8.20 -28.37 12.42
N GLU A 667 7.59 -27.97 13.53
CA GLU A 667 6.97 -26.65 13.69
C GLU A 667 8.00 -25.53 13.92
N CYS A 668 9.24 -25.84 14.31
CA CYS A 668 10.21 -24.78 14.62
C CYS A 668 10.61 -24.01 13.36
N GLY A 669 10.73 -22.69 13.45
CA GLY A 669 10.92 -21.80 12.30
C GLY A 669 12.02 -22.23 11.32
N SER A 670 13.21 -22.54 11.84
CA SER A 670 14.36 -23.02 11.05
C SER A 670 14.09 -24.34 10.29
N GLU A 671 13.21 -25.19 10.81
CA GLU A 671 12.86 -26.48 10.20
C GLU A 671 11.71 -26.32 9.19
N VAL A 672 10.77 -25.41 9.42
CA VAL A 672 9.76 -25.01 8.42
C VAL A 672 10.46 -24.36 7.21
N LEU A 673 11.36 -23.40 7.44
CA LEU A 673 12.15 -22.75 6.40
C LEU A 673 12.90 -23.77 5.54
N ALA A 674 13.68 -24.65 6.18
CA ALA A 674 14.54 -25.60 5.47
C ALA A 674 13.81 -26.79 4.83
N ASN A 675 12.76 -27.33 5.47
CA ASN A 675 12.10 -28.56 4.97
C ASN A 675 10.82 -28.28 4.16
N VAL A 676 10.12 -27.17 4.39
CA VAL A 676 8.83 -26.85 3.76
C VAL A 676 8.95 -25.72 2.73
N LEU A 677 9.77 -24.69 3.00
CA LEU A 677 9.93 -23.54 2.09
C LEU A 677 11.14 -23.67 1.13
N ASP A 678 12.02 -24.65 1.36
CA ASP A 678 13.31 -24.82 0.67
C ASP A 678 14.20 -23.56 0.73
N GLY A 679 14.29 -22.94 1.91
CA GLY A 679 15.00 -21.68 2.11
C GLY A 679 15.73 -21.55 3.45
N SER A 680 16.60 -20.54 3.54
CA SER A 680 17.33 -20.19 4.78
C SER A 680 16.57 -19.20 5.68
N GLY A 681 15.61 -18.47 5.11
CA GLY A 681 14.88 -17.40 5.77
C GLY A 681 13.77 -16.83 4.88
N ILE A 682 13.09 -15.80 5.36
CA ILE A 682 12.01 -15.11 4.65
C ILE A 682 12.05 -13.61 4.94
N VAL A 683 12.00 -12.78 3.90
CA VAL A 683 12.14 -11.33 4.01
C VAL A 683 10.92 -10.59 3.47
N ARG A 684 10.64 -9.41 4.02
CA ARG A 684 9.57 -8.52 3.53
C ARG A 684 9.99 -7.94 2.19
N VAL A 685 9.12 -8.03 1.20
CA VAL A 685 9.30 -7.40 -0.13
C VAL A 685 7.96 -6.94 -0.68
N THR A 686 7.98 -6.08 -1.69
CA THR A 686 6.80 -5.76 -2.52
C THR A 686 6.89 -6.48 -3.86
N SER A 687 5.81 -6.48 -4.65
CA SER A 687 5.87 -6.96 -6.04
C SER A 687 6.87 -6.15 -6.88
N GLN A 688 6.96 -4.85 -6.60
CA GLN A 688 7.80 -3.89 -7.30
C GLN A 688 9.29 -4.18 -7.08
N ASP A 689 9.70 -4.41 -5.83
CA ASP A 689 11.12 -4.56 -5.49
C ASP A 689 11.64 -5.97 -5.81
N HIS A 690 10.79 -6.99 -5.69
CA HIS A 690 11.18 -8.40 -5.90
C HIS A 690 10.99 -8.87 -7.35
N ILE A 691 9.82 -8.61 -7.95
CA ILE A 691 9.50 -9.08 -9.31
C ILE A 691 9.71 -7.98 -10.37
N GLY A 692 9.84 -6.71 -9.98
CA GLY A 692 10.08 -5.59 -10.91
C GLY A 692 11.25 -5.81 -11.87
N PRO A 693 12.48 -6.13 -11.40
CA PRO A 693 13.63 -6.35 -12.27
C PRO A 693 13.43 -7.49 -13.28
N PHE A 694 12.85 -8.61 -12.82
CA PHE A 694 12.46 -9.72 -13.70
C PHE A 694 11.45 -9.27 -14.75
N SER A 695 10.41 -8.54 -14.33
CA SER A 695 9.39 -7.98 -15.22
C SER A 695 9.97 -7.03 -16.25
N ASP A 696 10.93 -6.18 -15.89
CA ASP A 696 11.53 -5.23 -16.81
C ASP A 696 12.37 -5.91 -17.88
N SER A 697 13.05 -7.02 -17.57
CA SER A 697 13.65 -7.86 -18.62
C SER A 697 12.58 -8.57 -19.46
N ILE A 698 11.70 -9.38 -18.86
CA ILE A 698 10.87 -10.31 -19.63
C ILE A 698 9.70 -9.66 -20.40
N ARG A 699 9.20 -8.48 -19.99
CA ARG A 699 8.08 -7.80 -20.69
C ARG A 699 8.39 -7.42 -22.14
N HIS A 700 9.68 -7.34 -22.50
CA HIS A 700 10.12 -7.12 -23.86
C HIS A 700 9.91 -8.34 -24.79
N ILE A 701 9.66 -9.53 -24.25
CA ILE A 701 9.42 -10.75 -25.03
C ILE A 701 7.96 -10.77 -25.56
N PRO A 702 7.75 -10.85 -26.89
CA PRO A 702 6.41 -10.87 -27.46
C PRO A 702 5.59 -12.09 -27.03
N GLY A 703 4.39 -11.84 -26.49
CA GLY A 703 3.47 -12.90 -26.08
C GLY A 703 3.91 -13.70 -24.85
N ILE A 704 4.81 -13.15 -24.03
CA ILE A 704 5.31 -13.80 -22.80
C ILE A 704 4.20 -14.05 -21.78
N ALA A 705 3.19 -13.17 -21.74
CA ALA A 705 2.09 -13.21 -20.79
C ALA A 705 1.17 -14.42 -21.04
N GLU A 706 0.71 -14.57 -22.28
CA GLU A 706 -0.07 -15.73 -22.73
C GLU A 706 0.77 -17.01 -22.67
N PHE A 707 2.08 -16.93 -22.96
CA PHE A 707 2.96 -18.07 -22.89
C PHE A 707 3.06 -18.67 -21.47
N ILE A 708 3.32 -17.82 -20.46
CA ILE A 708 3.45 -18.24 -19.07
C ILE A 708 2.13 -18.87 -18.58
N GLU A 709 0.99 -18.31 -19.02
CA GLU A 709 -0.34 -18.84 -18.72
C GLU A 709 -0.63 -20.20 -19.38
N GLU A 710 -0.21 -20.43 -20.63
CA GLU A 710 -0.49 -21.67 -21.38
C GLU A 710 0.33 -22.89 -20.92
N ASN A 711 1.47 -22.69 -20.26
CA ASN A 711 2.48 -23.74 -20.05
C ASN A 711 2.63 -24.24 -18.60
N ASP A 712 1.81 -23.72 -17.67
CA ASP A 712 1.61 -24.18 -16.28
C ASP A 712 2.87 -24.80 -15.65
N TRP A 713 3.80 -23.92 -15.26
CA TRP A 713 5.20 -24.23 -14.97
C TRP A 713 5.34 -25.25 -13.82
N SER A 714 5.63 -26.51 -14.19
CA SER A 714 5.77 -27.67 -13.30
C SER A 714 7.15 -28.32 -13.34
#